data_AF-A0A4D6M2R6-F1
#
_entry.id   AF-A0A4D6M2R6-F1
#
_cell.length_a   1.000
_cell.length_b   1.000
_cell.length_c   1.000
_cell.angle_alpha   90.00
_cell.angle_beta   90.00
_cell.angle_gamma   90.00
#
_symmetry.space_group_name_H-M   'P 1'
#
loop_
_entity.id
_entity.type
_entity.pdbx_description
1 polymer ?
#
loop_
_entity_poly.entity_id
_entity_poly.type
_entity_poly.pdbx_seq_one_letter_code
_entity_poly.pdbx_strand_id
1 'polypeptide(L)'
;MRSSPLAVAAASHKLVTCISCFDERSLAFHAVGYGRGSQIPAVVITSSGTAVSNLLPAVVEASQDFVPLILLTADRPPELLDCGANQAIDQVNHFGSFVRFFFNLPAPTDQIPARMVLTTLDSAAHRATSSPCGPVHINCPFREPLESSPCKWLSSCLTGLDFWMSNAEPFTKYIHMRLSNTSTNVPGEMSEVLDLIQKSKSSLLLFGAIHTEDEMWAALLLAKHLQWPVVADILSGLRLRTLLSSFPDIERNFIFVDNLDQALLSDTVKGWLEVDVVIQIGSRLTSKRVCQILEDRAPFSYIMVDKHPQRHDPSHIITHRIQTSIFEFVGCLRKASVTHTRSMWGISLQLLSKMVEWEIKFQITVECSLTEPYVAHVMSDALSSESALFLGNSMPIRDANLYGRSWSMCNQSVSSLMLNSDLPINLMRVAANRGASGIDGLLSTAIGFAAGCNKKVFCVVGDISLLHDTNGLAILKQRKLRKPMTILVVNNHGGAIFSNLPLADKVETSIMHQYFYTSHNISIRELCMAHGIKHLHVTTKEELKEALCVAQHEQMDCMIEIESSIDANASFHSILKKFALQTVQHTMNYLSWISNEGSILDEFCLYKIRKIQCSKYRIALEAPPTSAFVVDSCKEFYKEGFILSLELKDGSVGYGEVAPIGIHKENLVDAEYQLRFLIHVMEHVDVSCFLSLLRGSFSYWIWHELGIMPSSIFPSVRCGLEMAILNAIADAKGSNMLNILHPSINDNNKCETSSNVQICALIDSNGSPSEVANVAAKLIEEGFSAIKLKVARRGDPMLDAEIIQEVRKKVGCQVIIRADANRSWTYEEAMKFSSFVKDCNLQYIEEPVQDEDNILKFCEESGLSIALDETIDNIQENPMEKLVKFTHPAIAAVVIKPSVVGGFENAALIAQWAYHMGKMVVVSAAFESSLSLSAYTQFSCYLEMLSLGTFKVSDNVAAPAVAHGLGTYRWLKEDVTPNPLFICRNPKSGFVEASVADASRLVRDFQVNKKVVSYVIVEEQVRQYQCRIELNNVSCSFEVRETGLKTNDNVLVFLHGFLGNGQDWINIMKTFSGSAKCISVDLPGHGKSILHGLEGVGEEPWLSLETVADILHELIHHIAPAKVTLVGYSMGARIALFMALKFGTKIKGAILISGSPGLNDKLSRKIRAAKDDSRASTVITHGLQLFVSSWYAGELWKSLRSHPHSSRIIASRLQHDDVQSLAQMLSGLSIGRHL
;
A
#
# COMPACT_ATOMS: atom_id res chain seq x y z
N MET A 1 -18.89 -47.36 25.21
CA MET A 1 -19.65 -46.11 24.97
C MET A 1 -20.79 -46.42 24.01
N ARG A 2 -21.92 -45.71 24.02
CA ARG A 2 -23.07 -46.03 23.14
C ARG A 2 -22.73 -45.87 21.65
N SER A 3 -21.81 -44.98 21.30
CA SER A 3 -21.34 -44.72 19.94
C SER A 3 -20.31 -45.71 19.40
N SER A 4 -19.94 -46.75 20.16
CA SER A 4 -18.93 -47.73 19.75
C SER A 4 -19.15 -48.31 18.34
N PRO A 5 -20.38 -48.69 17.91
CA PRO A 5 -20.60 -49.19 16.54
C PRO A 5 -20.22 -48.18 15.45
N LEU A 6 -20.60 -46.90 15.63
CA LEU A 6 -20.31 -45.83 14.67
C LEU A 6 -18.81 -45.50 14.64
N ALA A 7 -18.20 -45.36 15.81
CA ALA A 7 -16.79 -44.98 15.93
C ALA A 7 -15.86 -46.05 15.37
N VAL A 8 -16.12 -47.34 15.66
CA VAL A 8 -15.33 -48.46 15.14
C VAL A 8 -15.50 -48.59 13.62
N ALA A 9 -16.73 -48.43 13.10
CA ALA A 9 -16.98 -48.46 11.67
C ALA A 9 -16.25 -47.33 10.93
N ALA A 10 -16.33 -46.10 11.44
CA ALA A 10 -15.63 -44.95 10.86
C ALA A 10 -14.11 -45.11 10.90
N ALA A 11 -13.55 -45.53 12.04
CA ALA A 11 -12.10 -45.70 12.20
C ALA A 11 -11.52 -46.86 11.38
N SER A 12 -12.34 -47.88 11.07
CA SER A 12 -11.92 -49.03 10.25
C SER A 12 -12.03 -48.77 8.75
N HIS A 13 -12.67 -47.68 8.33
CA HIS A 13 -12.91 -47.38 6.93
C HIS A 13 -11.75 -46.60 6.30
N LYS A 14 -11.10 -47.17 5.26
CA LYS A 14 -9.87 -46.62 4.66
C LYS A 14 -9.97 -45.21 4.08
N LEU A 15 -11.18 -44.79 3.70
CA LEU A 15 -11.44 -43.46 3.11
C LEU A 15 -11.86 -42.40 4.14
N VAL A 16 -12.05 -42.78 5.40
CA VAL A 16 -12.48 -41.86 6.45
C VAL A 16 -11.28 -41.48 7.30
N THR A 17 -11.12 -40.18 7.54
CA THR A 17 -10.19 -39.71 8.57
C THR A 17 -10.98 -39.29 9.80
N CYS A 18 -10.61 -39.85 10.96
CA CYS A 18 -11.25 -39.54 12.22
C CYS A 18 -10.38 -38.58 13.04
N ILE A 19 -11.02 -37.54 13.60
CA ILE A 19 -10.44 -36.66 14.62
C ILE A 19 -11.26 -36.88 15.89
N SER A 20 -10.57 -37.05 17.02
CA SER A 20 -11.21 -37.24 18.32
C SER A 20 -10.95 -36.04 19.22
N CYS A 21 -11.98 -35.55 19.89
CA CYS A 21 -11.85 -34.57 20.96
C CYS A 21 -12.65 -35.06 22.17
N PHE A 22 -12.19 -34.74 23.37
CA PHE A 22 -12.93 -35.04 24.60
C PHE A 22 -14.02 -34.01 24.90
N ASP A 23 -14.05 -32.90 24.17
CA ASP A 23 -15.08 -31.85 24.25
C ASP A 23 -15.93 -31.91 22.96
N GLU A 24 -17.19 -32.35 23.07
CA GLU A 24 -18.11 -32.44 21.94
C GLU A 24 -18.44 -31.08 21.32
N ARG A 25 -18.44 -29.99 22.08
CA ARG A 25 -18.69 -28.64 21.57
C ARG A 25 -17.54 -28.20 20.66
N SER A 26 -16.30 -28.34 21.13
CA SER A 26 -15.11 -28.04 20.30
C SER A 26 -15.04 -28.96 19.08
N LEU A 27 -15.39 -30.25 19.21
CA LEU A 27 -15.48 -31.18 18.08
C LEU A 27 -16.50 -30.72 17.03
N ALA A 28 -17.67 -30.26 17.47
CA ALA A 28 -18.72 -29.79 16.59
C ALA A 28 -18.29 -28.52 15.83
N PHE A 29 -17.66 -27.56 16.51
CA PHE A 29 -17.13 -26.36 15.86
C PHE A 29 -15.96 -26.65 14.92
N HIS A 30 -15.13 -27.65 15.22
CA HIS A 30 -14.16 -28.16 14.26
C HIS A 30 -14.84 -28.70 12.99
N ALA A 31 -15.94 -29.43 13.13
CA ALA A 31 -16.73 -29.89 11.99
C ALA A 31 -17.35 -28.72 11.19
N VAL A 32 -17.85 -27.67 11.86
CA VAL A 32 -18.28 -26.40 11.22
C VAL A 32 -17.14 -25.82 10.38
N GLY A 33 -15.95 -25.72 10.97
CA GLY A 33 -14.75 -25.23 10.28
C GLY A 33 -14.44 -26.05 9.03
N TYR A 34 -14.42 -27.38 9.15
CA TYR A 34 -14.14 -28.26 8.03
C TYR A 34 -15.18 -28.11 6.91
N GLY A 35 -16.48 -28.11 7.25
CA GLY A 35 -17.56 -27.92 6.28
C GLY A 35 -17.45 -26.58 5.55
N ARG A 36 -17.09 -25.51 6.26
CA ARG A 36 -16.85 -24.18 5.68
C ARG A 36 -15.64 -24.17 4.73
N GLY A 37 -14.55 -24.81 5.13
CA GLY A 37 -13.30 -24.84 4.35
C GLY A 37 -13.40 -25.71 3.09
N SER A 38 -14.02 -26.89 3.21
CA SER A 38 -14.09 -27.90 2.15
C SER A 38 -15.34 -27.83 1.28
N GLN A 39 -16.41 -27.18 1.76
CA GLN A 39 -17.75 -27.22 1.15
C GLN A 39 -18.36 -28.63 1.06
N ILE A 40 -17.79 -29.59 1.80
CA ILE A 40 -18.25 -30.98 1.92
C ILE A 40 -18.79 -31.17 3.34
N PRO A 41 -19.92 -31.89 3.53
CA PRO A 41 -20.46 -32.11 4.87
C PRO A 41 -19.46 -32.81 5.78
N ALA A 42 -19.18 -32.21 6.94
CA ALA A 42 -18.45 -32.87 8.01
C ALA A 42 -19.39 -33.79 8.79
N VAL A 43 -18.90 -34.96 9.21
CA VAL A 43 -19.64 -35.90 10.05
C VAL A 43 -19.22 -35.76 11.50
N VAL A 44 -20.18 -35.57 12.41
CA VAL A 44 -19.94 -35.54 13.86
C VAL A 44 -20.57 -36.78 14.49
N ILE A 45 -19.77 -37.58 15.18
CA ILE A 45 -20.25 -38.77 15.90
C ILE A 45 -20.13 -38.49 17.40
N THR A 46 -21.24 -38.62 18.12
CA THR A 46 -21.25 -38.52 19.59
C THR A 46 -21.90 -39.74 20.23
N SER A 47 -21.55 -39.99 21.49
CA SER A 47 -22.37 -40.86 22.33
C SER A 47 -23.67 -40.15 22.70
N SER A 48 -24.57 -40.87 23.35
CA SER A 48 -25.86 -40.40 23.81
C SER A 48 -25.79 -39.55 25.08
N GLY A 49 -26.87 -38.82 25.40
CA GLY A 49 -26.95 -37.94 26.56
C GLY A 49 -26.48 -36.51 26.24
N THR A 50 -25.93 -35.81 27.23
CA THR A 50 -25.50 -34.40 27.11
C THR A 50 -24.39 -34.16 26.07
N ALA A 51 -23.69 -35.21 25.64
CA ALA A 51 -22.79 -35.17 24.49
C ALA A 51 -23.52 -34.65 23.23
N VAL A 52 -24.79 -34.99 23.04
CA VAL A 52 -25.65 -34.47 21.96
C VAL A 52 -25.98 -32.99 22.18
N SER A 53 -26.33 -32.60 23.41
CA SER A 53 -26.68 -31.22 23.73
C SER A 53 -25.52 -30.24 23.53
N ASN A 54 -24.27 -30.67 23.75
CA ASN A 54 -23.08 -29.85 23.49
C ASN A 54 -22.86 -29.51 22.01
N LEU A 55 -23.52 -30.21 21.08
CA LEU A 55 -23.46 -29.90 19.65
C LEU A 55 -24.29 -28.66 19.29
N LEU A 56 -25.25 -28.27 20.14
CA LEU A 56 -26.26 -27.27 19.81
C LEU A 56 -25.68 -25.93 19.30
N PRO A 57 -24.67 -25.31 19.95
CA PRO A 57 -24.16 -24.01 19.48
C PRO A 57 -23.56 -24.09 18.05
N ALA A 58 -22.81 -25.14 17.76
CA ALA A 58 -22.26 -25.37 16.43
C ALA A 58 -23.36 -25.68 15.40
N VAL A 59 -24.44 -26.37 15.79
CA VAL A 59 -25.60 -26.62 14.93
C VAL A 59 -26.34 -25.32 14.61
N VAL A 60 -26.50 -24.43 15.59
CA VAL A 60 -27.09 -23.11 15.38
C VAL A 60 -26.23 -22.30 14.41
N GLU A 61 -24.92 -22.21 14.63
CA GLU A 61 -23.99 -21.50 13.74
C GLU A 61 -24.05 -22.07 12.31
N ALA A 62 -23.93 -23.39 12.16
CA ALA A 62 -24.01 -24.06 10.85
C ALA A 62 -25.34 -23.83 10.15
N SER A 63 -26.45 -23.80 10.90
CA SER A 63 -27.77 -23.51 10.34
C SER A 63 -27.87 -22.08 9.83
N GLN A 64 -27.37 -21.11 10.61
CA GLN A 64 -27.47 -19.69 10.28
C GLN A 64 -26.49 -19.26 9.17
N ASP A 65 -25.36 -19.97 9.04
CA ASP A 65 -24.31 -19.69 8.06
C ASP A 65 -24.25 -20.71 6.91
N PHE A 66 -25.29 -21.54 6.78
CA PHE A 66 -25.45 -22.55 5.72
C PHE A 66 -24.28 -23.54 5.56
N VAL A 67 -23.66 -23.93 6.67
CA VAL A 67 -22.56 -24.90 6.67
C VAL A 67 -23.13 -26.34 6.70
N PRO A 68 -22.75 -27.20 5.73
CA PRO A 68 -23.25 -28.57 5.68
C PRO A 68 -22.62 -29.43 6.78
N LEU A 69 -23.44 -30.10 7.59
CA LEU A 69 -22.99 -31.05 8.63
C LEU A 69 -23.92 -32.27 8.69
N ILE A 70 -23.38 -33.43 9.08
CA ILE A 70 -24.14 -34.64 9.36
C ILE A 70 -23.85 -35.07 10.81
N LEU A 71 -24.85 -34.98 11.67
CA LEU A 71 -24.76 -35.36 13.08
C LEU A 71 -25.26 -36.81 13.23
N LEU A 72 -24.38 -37.71 13.63
CA LEU A 72 -24.69 -39.11 13.93
C LEU A 72 -24.63 -39.30 15.45
N THR A 73 -25.79 -39.18 16.11
CA THR A 73 -25.87 -39.24 17.57
C THR A 73 -26.29 -40.63 17.99
N ALA A 74 -25.39 -41.39 18.64
CA ALA A 74 -25.78 -42.68 19.19
C ALA A 74 -26.87 -42.48 20.25
N ASP A 75 -27.78 -43.45 20.40
CA ASP A 75 -28.88 -43.39 21.36
C ASP A 75 -29.16 -44.72 22.05
N ARG A 76 -29.92 -44.68 23.13
CA ARG A 76 -30.49 -45.86 23.78
C ARG A 76 -31.68 -46.36 22.95
N PRO A 77 -31.92 -47.68 22.93
CA PRO A 77 -33.09 -48.23 22.25
C PRO A 77 -34.38 -47.79 22.97
N PRO A 78 -35.53 -47.80 22.28
CA PRO A 78 -36.79 -47.25 22.82
C PRO A 78 -37.19 -47.78 24.21
N GLU A 79 -36.91 -49.06 24.49
CA GLU A 79 -37.18 -49.68 25.79
C GLU A 79 -36.38 -49.10 26.98
N LEU A 80 -35.34 -48.28 26.71
CA LEU A 80 -34.50 -47.63 27.71
C LEU A 80 -34.67 -46.10 27.74
N LEU A 81 -35.70 -45.57 27.08
CA LEU A 81 -36.07 -44.15 27.17
C LEU A 81 -37.11 -43.94 28.27
N ASP A 82 -37.13 -42.74 28.87
CA ASP A 82 -38.08 -42.29 29.91
C ASP A 82 -38.24 -43.23 31.13
N CYS A 83 -37.23 -44.07 31.40
CA CYS A 83 -37.26 -45.05 32.48
C CYS A 83 -36.12 -44.88 33.49
N GLY A 84 -35.41 -43.75 33.46
CA GLY A 84 -34.27 -43.48 34.35
C GLY A 84 -32.99 -44.24 33.98
N ALA A 85 -32.91 -44.79 32.76
CA ALA A 85 -31.70 -45.46 32.28
C ALA A 85 -30.52 -44.48 32.22
N ASN A 86 -29.34 -44.93 32.67
CA ASN A 86 -28.17 -44.06 32.79
C ASN A 86 -27.80 -43.39 31.45
N GLN A 87 -27.61 -42.06 31.51
CA GLN A 87 -27.20 -41.18 30.41
C GLN A 87 -28.20 -41.15 29.23
N ALA A 88 -29.41 -41.74 29.33
CA ALA A 88 -30.46 -41.64 28.32
C ALA A 88 -31.25 -40.33 28.47
N ILE A 89 -31.51 -39.63 27.36
CA ILE A 89 -32.31 -38.39 27.29
C ILE A 89 -33.21 -38.46 26.06
N ASP A 90 -34.17 -37.53 25.94
CA ASP A 90 -34.91 -37.37 24.68
C ASP A 90 -34.02 -36.72 23.61
N GLN A 91 -33.59 -37.53 22.64
CA GLN A 91 -32.81 -37.11 21.49
C GLN A 91 -33.67 -36.95 20.22
N VAL A 92 -34.98 -37.20 20.28
CA VAL A 92 -35.85 -37.09 19.12
C VAL A 92 -36.04 -35.62 18.77
N ASN A 93 -35.64 -35.24 17.55
CA ASN A 93 -35.71 -33.85 17.07
C ASN A 93 -35.03 -32.84 18.01
N HIS A 94 -33.95 -33.25 18.68
CA HIS A 94 -33.28 -32.49 19.74
C HIS A 94 -32.84 -31.07 19.34
N PHE A 95 -32.51 -30.88 18.05
CA PHE A 95 -32.05 -29.59 17.51
C PHE A 95 -33.17 -28.75 16.85
N GLY A 96 -34.41 -29.23 16.86
CA GLY A 96 -35.57 -28.53 16.30
C GLY A 96 -35.36 -28.05 14.86
N SER A 97 -35.74 -26.80 14.59
CA SER A 97 -35.70 -26.21 13.24
C SER A 97 -34.30 -25.82 12.76
N PHE A 98 -33.25 -26.01 13.56
CA PHE A 98 -31.88 -25.70 13.12
C PHE A 98 -31.35 -26.74 12.12
N VAL A 99 -31.91 -27.96 12.09
CA VAL A 99 -31.51 -28.98 11.11
C VAL A 99 -32.38 -28.96 9.85
N ARG A 100 -31.77 -29.23 8.68
CA ARG A 100 -32.46 -29.37 7.38
C ARG A 100 -33.23 -30.68 7.26
N PHE A 101 -32.82 -31.68 8.02
CA PHE A 101 -33.40 -33.01 8.03
C PHE A 101 -33.11 -33.69 9.36
N PHE A 102 -34.13 -34.33 9.92
CA PHE A 102 -34.02 -35.20 11.09
C PHE A 102 -34.56 -36.59 10.74
N PHE A 103 -33.85 -37.64 11.14
CA PHE A 103 -34.37 -39.00 11.10
C PHE A 103 -33.96 -39.79 12.33
N ASN A 104 -34.93 -40.45 12.96
CA ASN A 104 -34.68 -41.39 14.05
C ASN A 104 -34.57 -42.80 13.50
N LEU A 105 -33.36 -43.35 13.41
CA LEU A 105 -33.19 -44.73 12.94
C LEU A 105 -33.87 -45.70 13.92
N PRO A 106 -34.50 -46.78 13.42
CA PRO A 106 -34.87 -47.89 14.28
C PRO A 106 -33.62 -48.62 14.80
N ALA A 107 -33.71 -49.17 16.01
CA ALA A 107 -32.64 -50.01 16.55
C ALA A 107 -32.39 -51.23 15.61
N PRO A 108 -31.13 -51.52 15.23
CA PRO A 108 -30.81 -52.54 14.22
C PRO A 108 -31.42 -53.93 14.51
N THR A 109 -32.03 -54.55 13.50
CA THR A 109 -32.58 -55.92 13.52
C THR A 109 -32.69 -56.47 12.10
N ASP A 110 -32.71 -57.81 11.94
CA ASP A 110 -32.87 -58.51 10.65
C ASP A 110 -34.18 -58.19 9.91
N GLN A 111 -35.15 -57.57 10.58
CA GLN A 111 -36.40 -57.12 9.96
C GLN A 111 -36.25 -55.81 9.18
N ILE A 112 -35.17 -55.05 9.40
CA ILE A 112 -34.94 -53.75 8.77
C ILE A 112 -34.00 -53.94 7.57
N PRO A 113 -34.46 -53.63 6.34
CA PRO A 113 -33.60 -53.73 5.17
C PRO A 113 -32.43 -52.73 5.21
N ALA A 114 -31.20 -53.16 4.93
CA ALA A 114 -30.01 -52.31 4.88
C ALA A 114 -30.18 -51.12 3.91
N ARG A 115 -30.88 -51.34 2.79
CA ARG A 115 -31.21 -50.28 1.82
C ARG A 115 -31.97 -49.10 2.43
N MET A 116 -32.77 -49.30 3.48
CA MET A 116 -33.48 -48.20 4.16
C MET A 116 -32.48 -47.24 4.81
N VAL A 117 -31.44 -47.78 5.44
CA VAL A 117 -30.35 -46.98 6.02
C VAL A 117 -29.59 -46.24 4.92
N LEU A 118 -29.24 -46.93 3.83
CA LEU A 118 -28.52 -46.33 2.69
C LEU A 118 -29.31 -45.16 2.08
N THR A 119 -30.57 -45.37 1.72
CA THR A 119 -31.42 -44.33 1.13
C THR A 119 -31.68 -43.15 2.08
N THR A 120 -31.73 -43.41 3.39
CA THR A 120 -31.89 -42.38 4.42
C THR A 120 -30.64 -41.52 4.54
N LEU A 121 -29.45 -42.13 4.53
CA LEU A 121 -28.19 -41.40 4.56
C LEU A 121 -27.96 -40.61 3.26
N ASP A 122 -28.31 -41.17 2.10
CA ASP A 122 -28.28 -40.43 0.83
C ASP A 122 -29.22 -39.22 0.86
N SER A 123 -30.42 -39.37 1.43
CA SER A 123 -31.37 -38.26 1.64
C SER A 123 -30.80 -37.21 2.59
N ALA A 124 -30.17 -37.63 3.69
CA ALA A 124 -29.56 -36.74 4.67
C ALA A 124 -28.40 -35.93 4.07
N ALA A 125 -27.51 -36.60 3.33
CA ALA A 125 -26.41 -35.96 2.62
C ALA A 125 -26.93 -34.95 1.59
N HIS A 126 -27.92 -35.34 0.77
CA HIS A 126 -28.56 -34.44 -0.20
C HIS A 126 -29.19 -33.22 0.47
N ARG A 127 -29.89 -33.39 1.60
CA ARG A 127 -30.51 -32.28 2.35
C ARG A 127 -29.48 -31.36 3.01
N ALA A 128 -28.34 -31.90 3.46
CA ALA A 128 -27.27 -31.11 4.05
C ALA A 128 -26.61 -30.18 3.02
N THR A 129 -26.51 -30.61 1.76
CA THR A 129 -25.81 -29.89 0.68
C THR A 129 -26.72 -29.16 -0.31
N SER A 130 -28.04 -29.35 -0.22
CA SER A 130 -29.02 -28.66 -1.08
C SER A 130 -29.36 -27.29 -0.52
N SER A 131 -29.60 -26.31 -1.38
CA SER A 131 -29.99 -24.96 -0.96
C SER A 131 -31.37 -24.94 -0.25
N PRO A 132 -31.49 -24.41 0.98
CA PRO A 132 -30.42 -23.86 1.82
C PRO A 132 -29.58 -24.96 2.52
N CYS A 133 -28.26 -24.95 2.32
CA CYS A 133 -27.35 -25.91 2.97
C CYS A 133 -27.43 -25.80 4.50
N GLY A 134 -27.05 -26.85 5.23
CA GLY A 134 -27.05 -26.79 6.70
C GLY A 134 -26.88 -28.15 7.38
N PRO A 135 -27.00 -28.19 8.71
CA PRO A 135 -26.82 -29.41 9.49
C PRO A 135 -28.02 -30.37 9.32
N VAL A 136 -27.76 -31.67 9.38
CA VAL A 136 -28.79 -32.73 9.46
C VAL A 136 -28.50 -33.64 10.64
N HIS A 137 -29.55 -34.22 11.22
CA HIS A 137 -29.44 -35.03 12.43
C HIS A 137 -30.00 -36.43 12.21
N ILE A 138 -29.15 -37.44 12.35
CA ILE A 138 -29.51 -38.85 12.34
C ILE A 138 -29.28 -39.40 13.75
N ASN A 139 -30.38 -39.73 14.42
CA ASN A 139 -30.33 -40.38 15.72
C ASN A 139 -30.21 -41.90 15.53
N CYS A 140 -29.28 -42.54 16.25
CA CYS A 140 -28.85 -43.92 16.00
C CYS A 140 -28.98 -44.78 17.27
N PRO A 141 -30.16 -45.37 17.56
CA PRO A 141 -30.36 -46.24 18.70
C PRO A 141 -29.62 -47.59 18.55
N PHE A 142 -28.86 -48.00 19.57
CA PHE A 142 -28.14 -49.28 19.58
C PHE A 142 -28.44 -50.10 20.84
N ARG A 143 -28.87 -51.37 20.67
CA ARG A 143 -29.01 -52.35 21.76
C ARG A 143 -27.65 -52.94 22.14
N GLU A 144 -27.51 -53.34 23.40
CA GLU A 144 -26.36 -54.11 23.85
C GLU A 144 -26.49 -55.59 23.43
N PRO A 145 -25.37 -56.30 23.18
CA PRO A 145 -23.97 -55.86 23.30
C PRO A 145 -23.51 -54.95 22.15
N LEU A 146 -22.64 -53.97 22.44
CA LEU A 146 -22.15 -52.96 21.49
C LEU A 146 -20.81 -53.35 20.82
N GLU A 147 -20.27 -54.51 21.17
CA GLU A 147 -18.98 -55.02 20.69
C GLU A 147 -19.14 -55.60 19.27
N SER A 148 -18.12 -55.42 18.43
CA SER A 148 -18.10 -55.99 17.07
C SER A 148 -17.91 -57.51 17.14
N SER A 149 -19.00 -58.26 17.31
CA SER A 149 -19.02 -59.72 17.24
C SER A 149 -19.58 -60.16 15.88
N PRO A 150 -18.94 -61.11 15.16
CA PRO A 150 -19.47 -61.60 13.89
C PRO A 150 -20.84 -62.26 14.08
N CYS A 151 -21.90 -61.59 13.62
CA CYS A 151 -23.26 -62.13 13.61
C CYS A 151 -23.73 -62.33 12.17
N LYS A 152 -24.35 -63.48 11.88
CA LYS A 152 -24.92 -63.75 10.55
C LYS A 152 -26.30 -63.08 10.46
N TRP A 153 -26.38 -61.98 9.71
CA TRP A 153 -27.64 -61.33 9.36
C TRP A 153 -28.46 -62.16 8.37
N LEU A 154 -29.80 -62.04 8.41
CA LEU A 154 -30.67 -62.69 7.43
C LEU A 154 -30.42 -62.12 6.02
N SER A 155 -30.29 -62.98 5.01
CA SER A 155 -30.03 -62.55 3.63
C SER A 155 -31.09 -61.58 3.08
N SER A 156 -32.34 -61.71 3.52
CA SER A 156 -33.45 -60.83 3.14
C SER A 156 -33.17 -59.35 3.50
N CYS A 157 -32.51 -59.06 4.62
CA CYS A 157 -32.20 -57.71 5.05
C CYS A 157 -31.01 -57.10 4.30
N LEU A 158 -30.11 -57.94 3.78
CA LEU A 158 -28.92 -57.54 3.02
C LEU A 158 -29.19 -57.42 1.51
N THR A 159 -30.39 -57.77 1.03
CA THR A 159 -30.77 -57.68 -0.39
C THR A 159 -30.46 -56.29 -0.98
N GLY A 160 -29.62 -56.24 -2.01
CA GLY A 160 -29.19 -55.02 -2.70
C GLY A 160 -27.88 -54.41 -2.18
N LEU A 161 -27.37 -54.88 -1.04
CA LEU A 161 -26.12 -54.40 -0.47
C LEU A 161 -24.91 -54.79 -1.34
N ASP A 162 -24.90 -56.00 -1.91
CA ASP A 162 -23.81 -56.47 -2.79
C ASP A 162 -23.63 -55.55 -4.01
N PHE A 163 -24.75 -55.08 -4.58
CA PHE A 163 -24.72 -54.12 -5.69
C PHE A 163 -24.06 -52.82 -5.25
N TRP A 164 -24.48 -52.24 -4.13
CA TRP A 164 -23.91 -51.00 -3.60
C TRP A 164 -22.44 -51.14 -3.19
N MET A 165 -22.07 -52.24 -2.52
CA MET A 165 -20.68 -52.50 -2.12
C MET A 165 -19.74 -52.72 -3.31
N SER A 166 -20.27 -53.06 -4.49
CA SER A 166 -19.49 -53.24 -5.71
C SER A 166 -19.14 -51.93 -6.44
N ASN A 167 -19.69 -50.79 -6.00
CA ASN A 167 -19.46 -49.47 -6.60
C ASN A 167 -19.22 -48.38 -5.53
N ALA A 168 -18.67 -47.23 -5.94
CA ALA A 168 -18.38 -46.10 -5.06
C ALA A 168 -19.50 -45.04 -5.05
N GLU A 169 -20.64 -45.35 -5.66
CA GLU A 169 -21.75 -44.42 -5.88
C GLU A 169 -22.80 -44.52 -4.76
N PRO A 170 -23.52 -43.44 -4.44
CA PRO A 170 -24.62 -43.49 -3.48
C PRO A 170 -25.73 -44.44 -4.00
N PHE A 171 -26.46 -45.07 -3.07
CA PHE A 171 -27.54 -46.00 -3.41
C PHE A 171 -28.67 -45.26 -4.16
N THR A 172 -28.94 -44.01 -3.76
CA THR A 172 -29.87 -43.07 -4.38
C THR A 172 -29.13 -41.89 -4.98
N LYS A 173 -29.19 -41.72 -6.30
CA LYS A 173 -28.62 -40.56 -6.99
C LYS A 173 -29.66 -39.45 -7.14
N TYR A 174 -29.36 -38.28 -6.62
CA TYR A 174 -30.17 -37.07 -6.83
C TYR A 174 -29.65 -36.33 -8.07
N ILE A 175 -30.41 -36.37 -9.16
CA ILE A 175 -30.03 -35.75 -10.44
C ILE A 175 -30.72 -34.39 -10.55
N HIS A 176 -29.95 -33.31 -10.61
CA HIS A 176 -30.47 -31.97 -10.88
C HIS A 176 -30.58 -31.73 -12.39
N MET A 177 -31.80 -31.64 -12.90
CA MET A 177 -32.05 -31.24 -14.28
C MET A 177 -31.83 -29.73 -14.42
N ARG A 178 -30.70 -29.32 -15.00
CA ARG A 178 -30.48 -27.92 -15.40
C ARG A 178 -31.34 -27.65 -16.63
N LEU A 179 -32.34 -26.77 -16.52
CA LEU A 179 -33.02 -26.21 -17.68
C LEU A 179 -31.99 -25.37 -18.45
N SER A 180 -31.37 -25.96 -19.46
CA SER A 180 -30.56 -25.21 -20.42
C SER A 180 -31.52 -24.38 -21.27
N ASN A 181 -31.72 -23.12 -20.92
CA ASN A 181 -32.28 -22.18 -21.89
C ASN A 181 -31.29 -22.06 -23.04
N THR A 182 -31.56 -22.78 -24.13
CA THR A 182 -30.86 -22.73 -25.42
C THR A 182 -31.18 -21.44 -26.19
N SER A 183 -31.99 -20.54 -25.65
CA SER A 183 -32.20 -19.22 -26.22
C SER A 183 -31.05 -18.28 -25.82
N THR A 184 -30.45 -17.63 -26.81
CA THR A 184 -29.59 -16.44 -26.67
C THR A 184 -30.27 -15.25 -25.97
N ASN A 185 -31.56 -15.37 -25.65
CA ASN A 185 -32.34 -14.35 -24.98
C ASN A 185 -32.19 -14.48 -23.46
N VAL A 186 -31.83 -13.37 -22.83
CA VAL A 186 -31.86 -13.18 -21.37
C VAL A 186 -33.26 -13.52 -20.85
N PRO A 187 -33.43 -14.24 -19.73
CA PRO A 187 -34.75 -14.48 -19.13
C PRO A 187 -35.54 -13.17 -18.96
N GLY A 188 -36.84 -13.18 -19.21
CA GLY A 188 -37.67 -11.96 -19.18
C GLY A 188 -37.55 -11.16 -17.88
N GLU A 189 -37.41 -11.84 -16.73
CA GLU A 189 -37.21 -11.22 -15.40
C GLU A 189 -35.83 -10.56 -15.24
N MET A 190 -34.80 -11.06 -15.91
CA MET A 190 -33.48 -10.42 -15.93
C MET A 190 -33.44 -9.19 -16.85
N SER A 191 -34.43 -9.00 -17.72
CA SER A 191 -34.56 -7.79 -18.54
C SER A 191 -34.82 -6.55 -17.68
N GLU A 192 -35.59 -6.67 -16.60
CA GLU A 192 -35.85 -5.57 -15.65
C GLU A 192 -34.56 -5.18 -14.92
N VAL A 193 -33.82 -6.17 -14.40
CA VAL A 193 -32.54 -5.95 -13.73
C VAL A 193 -31.53 -5.28 -14.67
N LEU A 194 -31.46 -5.71 -15.93
CA LEU A 194 -30.59 -5.09 -16.93
C LEU A 194 -30.98 -3.65 -17.25
N ASP A 195 -32.27 -3.35 -17.33
CA ASP A 195 -32.78 -1.99 -17.55
C ASP A 195 -32.44 -1.07 -16.37
N LEU A 196 -32.55 -1.56 -15.13
CA LEU A 196 -32.11 -0.84 -13.93
C LEU A 196 -30.61 -0.53 -13.98
N ILE A 197 -29.78 -1.52 -14.33
CA ILE A 197 -28.33 -1.35 -14.46
C ILE A 197 -28.01 -0.30 -15.55
N GLN A 198 -28.66 -0.37 -16.71
CA GLN A 198 -28.43 0.54 -17.84
C GLN A 198 -28.84 1.99 -17.56
N LYS A 199 -29.91 2.22 -16.81
CA LYS A 199 -30.42 3.58 -16.49
C LYS A 199 -29.72 4.24 -15.31
N SER A 200 -28.92 3.48 -14.57
CA SER A 200 -28.33 3.93 -13.33
C SER A 200 -27.25 5.01 -13.53
N LYS A 201 -27.17 5.98 -12.60
CA LYS A 201 -26.17 7.06 -12.64
C LYS A 201 -25.21 6.98 -11.45
N SER A 202 -25.75 6.74 -10.26
CA SER A 202 -25.00 6.59 -9.02
C SER A 202 -25.20 5.19 -8.45
N SER A 203 -24.29 4.28 -8.75
CA SER A 203 -24.49 2.85 -8.51
C SER A 203 -23.35 2.24 -7.71
N LEU A 204 -23.68 1.30 -6.82
CA LEU A 204 -22.73 0.72 -5.86
C LEU A 204 -22.73 -0.81 -5.92
N LEU A 205 -21.54 -1.41 -5.94
CA LEU A 205 -21.34 -2.84 -5.71
C LEU A 205 -20.94 -3.08 -4.26
N LEU A 206 -21.66 -3.97 -3.59
CA LEU A 206 -21.35 -4.41 -2.23
C LEU A 206 -20.98 -5.89 -2.26
N PHE A 207 -19.75 -6.23 -1.85
CA PHE A 207 -19.32 -7.62 -1.75
C PHE A 207 -19.34 -8.03 -0.29
N GLY A 208 -20.33 -8.86 0.09
CA GLY A 208 -20.43 -9.52 1.38
C GLY A 208 -19.60 -10.80 1.44
N ALA A 209 -20.04 -11.79 2.21
CA ALA A 209 -19.35 -13.05 2.39
C ALA A 209 -19.27 -13.87 1.08
N ILE A 210 -18.05 -14.27 0.71
CA ILE A 210 -17.75 -15.14 -0.44
C ILE A 210 -16.83 -16.27 0.04
N HIS A 211 -17.13 -17.52 -0.33
CA HIS A 211 -16.51 -18.68 0.33
C HIS A 211 -15.43 -19.38 -0.51
N THR A 212 -15.43 -19.19 -1.83
CA THR A 212 -14.49 -19.82 -2.77
C THR A 212 -13.78 -18.78 -3.63
N GLU A 213 -12.54 -19.09 -4.03
CA GLU A 213 -11.74 -18.21 -4.90
C GLU A 213 -12.37 -18.03 -6.28
N ASP A 214 -12.97 -19.11 -6.80
CA ASP A 214 -13.74 -19.10 -8.04
C ASP A 214 -14.84 -18.02 -8.02
N GLU A 215 -15.58 -17.91 -6.92
CA GLU A 215 -16.62 -16.89 -6.78
C GLU A 215 -16.08 -15.48 -6.59
N MET A 216 -14.95 -15.34 -5.90
CA MET A 216 -14.23 -14.06 -5.81
C MET A 216 -13.79 -13.58 -7.20
N TRP A 217 -13.32 -14.50 -8.06
CA TRP A 217 -13.02 -14.20 -9.46
C TRP A 217 -14.25 -13.75 -10.23
N ALA A 218 -15.39 -14.41 -10.05
CA ALA A 218 -16.64 -14.00 -10.68
C ALA A 218 -17.06 -12.58 -10.22
N ALA A 219 -16.94 -12.27 -8.92
CA ALA A 219 -17.22 -10.94 -8.38
C ALA A 219 -16.26 -9.87 -8.95
N LEU A 220 -14.98 -10.17 -9.11
CA LEU A 220 -14.04 -9.29 -9.79
C LEU A 220 -14.39 -9.09 -11.26
N LEU A 221 -14.80 -10.13 -11.98
CA LEU A 221 -15.26 -10.00 -13.36
C LEU A 221 -16.50 -9.09 -13.45
N LEU A 222 -17.40 -9.17 -12.47
CA LEU A 222 -18.55 -8.26 -12.37
C LEU A 222 -18.10 -6.80 -12.17
N ALA A 223 -17.23 -6.54 -11.21
CA ALA A 223 -16.69 -5.21 -10.94
C ALA A 223 -15.99 -4.62 -12.18
N LYS A 224 -15.18 -5.44 -12.87
CA LYS A 224 -14.53 -5.05 -14.12
C LYS A 224 -15.54 -4.75 -15.22
N HIS A 225 -16.61 -5.55 -15.31
CA HIS A 225 -17.60 -5.39 -16.36
C HIS A 225 -18.44 -4.12 -16.17
N LEU A 226 -18.84 -3.83 -14.92
CA LEU A 226 -19.71 -2.68 -14.60
C LEU A 226 -18.95 -1.36 -14.40
N GLN A 227 -17.68 -1.40 -13.98
CA GLN A 227 -16.90 -0.21 -13.60
C GLN A 227 -17.56 0.64 -12.51
N TRP A 228 -18.37 0.01 -11.63
CA TRP A 228 -19.00 0.68 -10.50
C TRP A 228 -18.08 0.70 -9.28
N PRO A 229 -18.21 1.70 -8.40
CA PRO A 229 -17.63 1.68 -7.05
C PRO A 229 -17.92 0.37 -6.31
N VAL A 230 -16.89 -0.24 -5.75
CA VAL A 230 -16.95 -1.52 -5.02
C VAL A 230 -16.59 -1.29 -3.56
N VAL A 231 -17.50 -1.65 -2.66
CA VAL A 231 -17.25 -1.75 -1.22
C VAL A 231 -17.10 -3.23 -0.89
N ALA A 232 -15.88 -3.63 -0.55
CA ALA A 232 -15.56 -5.01 -0.19
C ALA A 232 -15.58 -5.19 1.33
N ASP A 233 -16.50 -6.02 1.82
CA ASP A 233 -16.47 -6.50 3.20
C ASP A 233 -15.27 -7.42 3.41
N ILE A 234 -14.76 -7.51 4.63
CA ILE A 234 -13.64 -8.39 4.97
C ILE A 234 -13.91 -9.87 4.60
N LEU A 235 -15.15 -10.34 4.72
CA LEU A 235 -15.55 -11.71 4.40
C LEU A 235 -15.67 -11.99 2.89
N SER A 236 -15.60 -10.96 2.04
CA SER A 236 -15.52 -11.15 0.60
C SER A 236 -14.19 -11.73 0.16
N GLY A 237 -13.16 -11.66 1.01
CA GLY A 237 -11.77 -11.95 0.63
C GLY A 237 -11.12 -10.90 -0.27
N LEU A 238 -11.90 -9.93 -0.76
CA LEU A 238 -11.44 -8.87 -1.67
C LEU A 238 -10.98 -7.61 -0.93
N ARG A 239 -11.28 -7.47 0.36
CA ARG A 239 -10.77 -6.36 1.19
C ARG A 239 -9.24 -6.40 1.34
N LEU A 240 -8.69 -7.59 1.62
CA LEU A 240 -7.24 -7.82 1.79
C LEU A 240 -6.57 -8.32 0.51
N ARG A 241 -7.13 -7.99 -0.66
CA ARG A 241 -6.59 -8.39 -1.96
C ARG A 241 -5.14 -7.93 -2.11
N THR A 242 -4.33 -8.72 -2.82
CA THR A 242 -3.02 -8.27 -3.29
C THR A 242 -3.09 -8.02 -4.78
N LEU A 243 -2.84 -6.79 -5.21
CA LEU A 243 -2.70 -6.47 -6.63
C LEU A 243 -1.23 -6.61 -7.00
N LEU A 244 -0.90 -7.53 -7.92
CA LEU A 244 0.44 -7.56 -8.51
C LEU A 244 0.56 -6.31 -9.39
N SER A 245 1.50 -5.45 -9.04
CA SER A 245 1.85 -4.19 -9.74
C SER A 245 2.22 -4.37 -11.22
N SER A 246 2.24 -5.61 -11.71
CA SER A 246 2.54 -5.98 -13.09
C SER A 246 1.51 -5.56 -14.13
N PHE A 247 0.34 -5.05 -13.71
CA PHE A 247 -0.73 -4.63 -14.64
C PHE A 247 -1.38 -3.32 -14.16
N PRO A 248 -0.86 -2.15 -14.59
CA PRO A 248 -1.44 -0.83 -14.29
C PRO A 248 -2.89 -0.68 -14.76
N ASP A 249 -3.25 -1.43 -15.80
CA ASP A 249 -4.61 -1.49 -16.33
C ASP A 249 -5.62 -1.99 -15.28
N ILE A 250 -5.17 -2.75 -14.26
CA ILE A 250 -6.04 -3.26 -13.21
C ILE A 250 -6.52 -2.17 -12.27
N GLU A 251 -5.64 -1.29 -11.79
CA GLU A 251 -6.06 -0.15 -10.96
C GLU A 251 -6.93 0.84 -11.74
N ARG A 252 -6.76 0.91 -13.07
CA ARG A 252 -7.65 1.68 -13.94
C ARG A 252 -9.01 1.01 -14.15
N ASN A 253 -9.09 -0.32 -14.04
CA ASN A 253 -10.29 -1.13 -14.27
C ASN A 253 -11.15 -1.39 -13.02
N PHE A 254 -10.72 -0.98 -11.82
CA PHE A 254 -11.47 -1.23 -10.58
C PHE A 254 -11.56 0.03 -9.74
N ILE A 255 -12.76 0.31 -9.21
CA ILE A 255 -13.04 1.47 -8.35
C ILE A 255 -13.34 0.97 -6.95
N PHE A 256 -12.33 0.51 -6.21
CA PHE A 256 -12.53 0.11 -4.81
C PHE A 256 -12.66 1.33 -3.89
N VAL A 257 -13.63 1.27 -2.97
CA VAL A 257 -13.96 2.30 -1.98
C VAL A 257 -13.94 1.66 -0.60
N ASP A 258 -12.77 1.13 -0.24
CA ASP A 258 -12.56 0.37 0.99
C ASP A 258 -12.86 1.21 2.26
N ASN A 259 -12.59 2.51 2.23
CA ASN A 259 -12.76 3.38 3.40
C ASN A 259 -14.10 4.12 3.42
N LEU A 260 -15.12 3.62 2.69
CA LEU A 260 -16.45 4.22 2.72
C LEU A 260 -17.04 4.25 4.13
N ASP A 261 -16.84 3.17 4.91
CA ASP A 261 -17.34 3.08 6.28
C ASP A 261 -16.85 4.27 7.14
N GLN A 262 -15.55 4.58 7.08
CA GLN A 262 -14.97 5.71 7.79
C GLN A 262 -15.37 7.06 7.18
N ALA A 263 -15.52 7.14 5.85
CA ALA A 263 -16.02 8.34 5.20
C ALA A 263 -17.43 8.73 5.68
N LEU A 264 -18.28 7.74 5.96
CA LEU A 264 -19.62 7.90 6.50
C LEU A 264 -19.67 8.36 7.97
N LEU A 265 -18.54 8.63 8.62
CA LEU A 265 -18.52 9.38 9.89
C LEU A 265 -19.00 10.82 9.70
N SER A 266 -18.83 11.40 8.52
CA SER A 266 -19.26 12.76 8.20
C SER A 266 -20.71 12.80 7.74
N ASP A 267 -21.53 13.64 8.39
CA ASP A 267 -22.90 13.90 7.96
C ASP A 267 -22.95 14.58 6.58
N THR A 268 -21.92 15.34 6.21
CA THR A 268 -21.75 15.92 4.86
C THR A 268 -21.69 14.83 3.79
N VAL A 269 -20.90 13.78 4.03
CA VAL A 269 -20.80 12.63 3.10
C VAL A 269 -22.08 11.83 3.10
N LYS A 270 -22.69 11.58 4.27
CA LYS A 270 -23.99 10.92 4.33
C LYS A 270 -25.00 11.66 3.46
N GLY A 271 -25.06 12.99 3.58
CA GLY A 271 -25.90 13.90 2.81
C GLY A 271 -25.62 13.91 1.30
N TRP A 272 -24.35 13.81 0.92
CA TRP A 272 -23.88 13.81 -0.48
C TRP A 272 -24.02 12.44 -1.17
N LEU A 273 -23.98 11.33 -0.41
CA LEU A 273 -24.08 9.98 -0.96
C LEU A 273 -25.53 9.67 -1.37
N GLU A 274 -25.85 9.93 -2.63
CA GLU A 274 -27.08 9.51 -3.30
C GLU A 274 -26.82 8.27 -4.16
N VAL A 275 -27.55 7.18 -3.91
CA VAL A 275 -27.40 5.90 -4.61
C VAL A 275 -28.73 5.50 -5.24
N ASP A 276 -28.71 5.20 -6.54
CA ASP A 276 -29.90 4.80 -7.30
C ASP A 276 -30.04 3.28 -7.37
N VAL A 277 -28.91 2.57 -7.53
CA VAL A 277 -28.86 1.11 -7.69
C VAL A 277 -27.74 0.52 -6.84
N VAL A 278 -28.07 -0.48 -6.04
CA VAL A 278 -27.11 -1.33 -5.31
C VAL A 278 -27.19 -2.75 -5.81
N ILE A 279 -26.05 -3.35 -6.13
CA ILE A 279 -25.93 -4.79 -6.30
C ILE A 279 -25.07 -5.34 -5.17
N GLN A 280 -25.68 -6.15 -4.30
CA GLN A 280 -24.98 -6.88 -3.27
C GLN A 280 -24.75 -8.33 -3.69
N ILE A 281 -23.49 -8.75 -3.67
CA ILE A 281 -23.05 -10.13 -3.87
C ILE A 281 -22.79 -10.77 -2.51
N GLY A 282 -23.45 -11.89 -2.23
CA GLY A 282 -23.38 -12.55 -0.94
C GLY A 282 -24.11 -11.75 0.15
N SER A 283 -24.07 -12.26 1.39
CA SER A 283 -24.73 -11.66 2.55
C SER A 283 -23.74 -11.32 3.67
N ARG A 284 -24.24 -10.96 4.85
CA ARG A 284 -23.43 -10.78 6.09
C ARG A 284 -22.40 -9.65 6.01
N LEU A 285 -22.84 -8.43 5.71
CA LEU A 285 -22.01 -7.24 5.86
C LEU A 285 -21.61 -7.02 7.33
N THR A 286 -20.34 -6.69 7.55
CA THR A 286 -19.72 -6.38 8.84
C THR A 286 -19.91 -4.90 9.20
N SER A 287 -19.89 -4.02 8.19
CA SER A 287 -20.06 -2.57 8.38
C SER A 287 -21.49 -2.21 8.81
N LYS A 288 -21.64 -1.73 10.04
CA LYS A 288 -22.90 -1.16 10.53
C LYS A 288 -23.25 0.15 9.80
N ARG A 289 -22.26 1.02 9.55
CA ARG A 289 -22.49 2.36 8.98
C ARG A 289 -22.97 2.29 7.53
N VAL A 290 -22.40 1.37 6.74
CA VAL A 290 -22.86 1.13 5.36
C VAL A 290 -24.29 0.62 5.36
N CYS A 291 -24.66 -0.34 6.22
CA CYS A 291 -26.05 -0.78 6.31
C CYS A 291 -27.01 0.35 6.70
N GLN A 292 -26.64 1.19 7.68
CA GLN A 292 -27.46 2.31 8.13
C GLN A 292 -27.69 3.35 7.04
N ILE A 293 -26.65 3.76 6.30
CA ILE A 293 -26.85 4.76 5.23
C ILE A 293 -27.73 4.21 4.10
N LEU A 294 -27.66 2.91 3.79
CA LEU A 294 -28.54 2.32 2.79
C LEU A 294 -30.00 2.30 3.26
N GLU A 295 -30.25 2.05 4.56
CA GLU A 295 -31.58 2.16 5.15
C GLU A 295 -32.11 3.59 5.11
N ASP A 296 -31.29 4.57 5.51
CA ASP A 296 -31.66 5.99 5.52
C ASP A 296 -31.95 6.55 4.11
N ARG A 297 -31.41 5.93 3.05
CA ARG A 297 -31.58 6.34 1.65
C ARG A 297 -32.70 5.60 0.92
N ALA A 298 -33.29 4.57 1.52
CA ALA A 298 -34.40 3.86 0.91
C ALA A 298 -35.64 4.77 0.70
N PRO A 299 -36.44 4.56 -0.35
CA PRO A 299 -36.37 3.46 -1.34
C PRO A 299 -35.48 3.78 -2.56
N PHE A 300 -34.72 2.78 -3.02
CA PHE A 300 -34.00 2.74 -4.29
C PHE A 300 -33.91 1.28 -4.78
N SER A 301 -33.33 1.03 -5.95
CA SER A 301 -33.20 -0.34 -6.48
C SER A 301 -32.07 -1.11 -5.80
N TYR A 302 -32.43 -2.00 -4.88
CA TYR A 302 -31.48 -2.85 -4.16
C TYR A 302 -31.62 -4.31 -4.62
N ILE A 303 -30.62 -4.78 -5.36
CA ILE A 303 -30.53 -6.13 -5.89
C ILE A 303 -29.56 -6.96 -5.02
N MET A 304 -30.02 -8.08 -4.48
CA MET A 304 -29.21 -9.02 -3.73
C MET A 304 -29.09 -10.36 -4.47
N VAL A 305 -27.85 -10.82 -4.68
CA VAL A 305 -27.52 -12.08 -5.34
C VAL A 305 -26.92 -13.04 -4.33
N ASP A 306 -27.60 -14.16 -4.08
CA ASP A 306 -27.12 -15.22 -3.17
C ASP A 306 -27.72 -16.59 -3.58
N LYS A 307 -27.10 -17.70 -3.18
CA LYS A 307 -27.57 -19.06 -3.56
C LYS A 307 -28.77 -19.54 -2.75
N HIS A 308 -28.94 -19.01 -1.54
CA HIS A 308 -29.93 -19.50 -0.60
C HIS A 308 -31.25 -18.70 -0.65
N PRO A 309 -32.40 -19.33 -0.38
CA PRO A 309 -33.70 -18.65 -0.40
C PRO A 309 -33.98 -17.81 0.86
N GLN A 310 -33.31 -18.08 1.99
CA GLN A 310 -33.62 -17.45 3.31
C GLN A 310 -33.46 -15.93 3.33
N ARG A 311 -34.37 -15.19 3.97
CA ARG A 311 -34.34 -13.72 4.00
C ARG A 311 -33.14 -13.18 4.80
N HIS A 312 -32.16 -12.61 4.11
CA HIS A 312 -31.01 -11.91 4.69
C HIS A 312 -31.13 -10.40 4.44
N ASP A 313 -32.10 -9.78 5.11
CA ASP A 313 -32.52 -8.39 4.87
C ASP A 313 -33.02 -7.77 6.19
N PRO A 314 -32.09 -7.38 7.10
CA PRO A 314 -32.44 -6.89 8.43
C PRO A 314 -33.16 -5.54 8.40
N SER A 315 -32.88 -4.68 7.41
CA SER A 315 -33.50 -3.36 7.25
C SER A 315 -34.77 -3.39 6.39
N HIS A 316 -35.11 -4.53 5.79
CA HIS A 316 -36.33 -4.71 4.99
C HIS A 316 -36.40 -3.83 3.72
N ILE A 317 -35.25 -3.57 3.09
CA ILE A 317 -35.10 -2.63 1.96
C ILE A 317 -34.72 -3.29 0.63
N ILE A 318 -34.48 -4.61 0.62
CA ILE A 318 -34.09 -5.32 -0.61
C ILE A 318 -35.28 -5.42 -1.55
N THR A 319 -35.16 -4.84 -2.75
CA THR A 319 -36.25 -4.80 -3.74
C THR A 319 -36.21 -6.00 -4.70
N HIS A 320 -35.02 -6.53 -4.99
CA HIS A 320 -34.84 -7.67 -5.90
C HIS A 320 -33.95 -8.74 -5.27
N ARG A 321 -34.44 -9.99 -5.25
CA ARG A 321 -33.74 -11.15 -4.71
C ARG A 321 -33.44 -12.13 -5.84
N ILE A 322 -32.17 -12.28 -6.22
CA ILE A 322 -31.76 -13.19 -7.29
C ILE A 322 -31.13 -14.43 -6.67
N GLN A 323 -31.87 -15.53 -6.68
CA GLN A 323 -31.41 -16.80 -6.12
C GLN A 323 -30.57 -17.59 -7.14
N THR A 324 -29.27 -17.40 -7.15
CA THR A 324 -28.36 -18.05 -8.11
C THR A 324 -26.91 -18.05 -7.61
N SER A 325 -26.03 -18.80 -8.26
CA SER A 325 -24.60 -18.67 -8.01
C SER A 325 -24.05 -17.37 -8.60
N ILE A 326 -22.98 -16.84 -8.02
CA ILE A 326 -22.31 -15.63 -8.51
C ILE A 326 -21.86 -15.83 -9.96
N PHE A 327 -21.38 -17.03 -10.29
CA PHE A 327 -21.00 -17.42 -11.66
C PHE A 327 -22.12 -17.28 -12.68
N GLU A 328 -23.31 -17.82 -12.37
CA GLU A 328 -24.45 -17.79 -13.27
C GLU A 328 -24.95 -16.37 -13.48
N PHE A 329 -25.02 -15.57 -12.41
CA PHE A 329 -25.40 -14.15 -12.49
C PHE A 329 -24.45 -13.35 -13.40
N VAL A 330 -23.14 -13.48 -13.18
CA VAL A 330 -22.12 -12.78 -13.98
C VAL A 330 -22.11 -13.29 -15.42
N GLY A 331 -22.30 -14.59 -15.63
CA GLY A 331 -22.44 -15.20 -16.95
C GLY A 331 -23.66 -14.67 -17.73
N CYS A 332 -24.76 -14.39 -17.04
CA CYS A 332 -25.94 -13.74 -17.63
C CYS A 332 -25.67 -12.28 -17.99
N LEU A 333 -25.08 -11.48 -17.09
CA LEU A 333 -24.79 -10.08 -17.35
C LEU A 333 -23.81 -9.88 -18.52
N ARG A 334 -22.76 -10.72 -18.61
CA ARG A 334 -21.78 -10.62 -19.70
C ARG A 334 -22.34 -10.86 -21.09
N LYS A 335 -23.47 -11.57 -21.21
CA LYS A 335 -24.16 -11.78 -22.50
C LYS A 335 -24.99 -10.56 -22.91
N ALA A 336 -25.32 -9.68 -21.97
CA ALA A 336 -26.00 -8.44 -22.26
C ALA A 336 -24.98 -7.34 -22.60
N SER A 337 -25.14 -6.66 -23.74
CA SER A 337 -24.31 -5.52 -24.11
C SER A 337 -24.71 -4.30 -23.26
N VAL A 338 -24.03 -4.08 -22.14
CA VAL A 338 -24.20 -2.87 -21.32
C VAL A 338 -23.13 -1.85 -21.73
N THR A 339 -23.54 -0.64 -22.11
CA THR A 339 -22.65 0.50 -22.45
C THR A 339 -22.22 1.21 -21.17
N HIS A 340 -20.93 1.50 -21.01
CA HIS A 340 -20.41 2.07 -19.76
C HIS A 340 -19.49 3.25 -19.98
N THR A 341 -19.67 4.28 -19.15
CA THR A 341 -18.74 5.38 -18.92
C THR A 341 -18.46 5.46 -17.44
N ARG A 342 -17.20 5.70 -17.08
CA ARG A 342 -16.76 5.86 -15.69
C ARG A 342 -17.48 7.08 -15.10
N SER A 343 -18.26 6.89 -14.03
CA SER A 343 -19.02 8.02 -13.46
C SER A 343 -18.11 8.90 -12.60
N MET A 344 -18.24 10.22 -12.75
CA MET A 344 -17.54 11.21 -11.90
C MET A 344 -17.85 11.02 -10.40
N TRP A 345 -19.05 10.52 -10.09
CA TRP A 345 -19.45 10.15 -8.74
C TRP A 345 -18.57 9.03 -8.17
N GLY A 346 -18.39 7.94 -8.92
CA GLY A 346 -17.60 6.80 -8.46
C GLY A 346 -16.12 7.12 -8.30
N ILE A 347 -15.61 7.96 -9.20
CA ILE A 347 -14.28 8.58 -9.12
C ILE A 347 -14.11 9.40 -7.83
N SER A 348 -15.08 10.26 -7.51
CA SER A 348 -15.04 11.14 -6.33
C SER A 348 -15.04 10.32 -5.04
N LEU A 349 -15.82 9.23 -5.00
CA LEU A 349 -15.80 8.26 -3.91
C LEU A 349 -14.45 7.56 -3.75
N GLN A 350 -13.81 7.15 -4.86
CA GLN A 350 -12.50 6.52 -4.81
C GLN A 350 -11.44 7.47 -4.25
N LEU A 351 -11.47 8.74 -4.64
CA LEU A 351 -10.57 9.75 -4.08
C LEU A 351 -10.81 9.92 -2.58
N LEU A 352 -12.06 10.11 -2.17
CA LEU A 352 -12.44 10.26 -0.77
C LEU A 352 -11.93 9.07 0.06
N SER A 353 -12.14 7.85 -0.44
CA SER A 353 -11.63 6.63 0.19
C SER A 353 -10.11 6.64 0.31
N LYS A 354 -9.37 6.98 -0.75
CA LYS A 354 -7.91 7.05 -0.74
C LYS A 354 -7.38 8.07 0.27
N MET A 355 -8.00 9.25 0.37
CA MET A 355 -7.59 10.26 1.34
C MET A 355 -7.76 9.76 2.79
N VAL A 356 -8.88 9.11 3.07
CA VAL A 356 -9.14 8.51 4.38
C VAL A 356 -8.18 7.36 4.66
N GLU A 357 -7.88 6.52 3.67
CA GLU A 357 -6.89 5.45 3.78
C GLU A 357 -5.51 5.99 4.18
N TRP A 358 -5.04 7.03 3.49
CA TRP A 358 -3.74 7.65 3.77
C TRP A 358 -3.68 8.25 5.17
N GLU A 359 -4.74 8.93 5.60
CA GLU A 359 -4.80 9.49 6.95
C GLU A 359 -4.77 8.39 8.02
N ILE A 360 -5.59 7.36 7.87
CA ILE A 360 -5.62 6.23 8.80
C ILE A 360 -4.25 5.54 8.86
N LYS A 361 -3.64 5.29 7.69
CA LYS A 361 -2.30 4.69 7.60
C LYS A 361 -1.26 5.55 8.31
N PHE A 362 -1.31 6.87 8.12
CA PHE A 362 -0.41 7.79 8.79
C PHE A 362 -0.56 7.69 10.31
N GLN A 363 -1.78 7.85 10.83
CA GLN A 363 -2.06 7.78 12.28
C GLN A 363 -1.64 6.44 12.89
N ILE A 364 -1.94 5.32 12.22
CA ILE A 364 -1.51 3.98 12.65
C ILE A 364 0.02 3.84 12.66
N THR A 365 0.72 4.50 11.73
CA THR A 365 2.18 4.43 11.64
C THR A 365 2.85 5.26 12.73
N VAL A 366 2.37 6.48 13.00
CA VAL A 366 3.00 7.41 13.96
C VAL A 366 2.71 7.10 15.42
N GLU A 367 1.60 6.42 15.70
CA GLU A 367 1.31 5.94 17.04
C GLU A 367 2.47 5.07 17.55
N CYS A 368 2.99 5.33 18.75
CA CYS A 368 4.15 4.58 19.25
C CYS A 368 3.71 3.23 19.86
N SER A 369 2.52 3.20 20.46
CA SER A 369 1.99 2.02 21.13
C SER A 369 1.53 0.93 20.14
N LEU A 370 1.59 -0.32 20.58
CA LEU A 370 1.02 -1.44 19.85
C LEU A 370 -0.50 -1.49 20.09
N THR A 371 -1.28 -1.13 19.07
CA THR A 371 -2.74 -1.02 19.15
C THR A 371 -3.45 -2.05 18.29
N GLU A 372 -4.71 -2.38 18.62
CA GLU A 372 -5.55 -3.30 17.83
C GLU A 372 -5.67 -2.89 16.35
N PRO A 373 -5.89 -1.61 15.99
CA PRO A 373 -5.85 -1.15 14.60
C PRO A 373 -4.52 -1.42 13.90
N TYR A 374 -3.39 -1.32 14.61
CA TYR A 374 -2.08 -1.64 14.04
C TYR A 374 -1.98 -3.12 13.67
N VAL A 375 -2.45 -4.02 14.55
CA VAL A 375 -2.48 -5.47 14.29
C VAL A 375 -3.30 -5.79 13.03
N ALA A 376 -4.50 -5.21 12.92
CA ALA A 376 -5.35 -5.38 11.75
C ALA A 376 -4.71 -4.82 10.46
N HIS A 377 -3.93 -3.75 10.59
CA HIS A 377 -3.25 -3.11 9.46
C HIS A 377 -2.04 -3.90 8.95
N VAL A 378 -1.25 -4.50 9.86
CA VAL A 378 0.02 -5.19 9.52
C VAL A 378 -0.16 -6.68 9.25
N MET A 379 -1.25 -7.31 9.72
CA MET A 379 -1.44 -8.76 9.53
C MET A 379 -1.45 -9.20 8.06
N SER A 380 -1.84 -8.31 7.13
CA SER A 380 -1.79 -8.58 5.68
C SER A 380 -0.39 -8.90 5.18
N ASP A 381 0.63 -8.34 5.82
CA ASP A 381 2.04 -8.47 5.45
C ASP A 381 2.54 -9.89 5.71
N ALA A 382 1.86 -10.60 6.63
CA ALA A 382 2.14 -11.98 6.95
C ALA A 382 1.46 -12.99 5.99
N LEU A 383 0.55 -12.54 5.10
CA LEU A 383 -0.27 -13.42 4.27
C LEU A 383 0.37 -13.70 2.89
N SER A 384 0.22 -14.93 2.40
CA SER A 384 0.66 -15.37 1.06
C SER A 384 -0.48 -16.06 0.30
N SER A 385 -0.30 -16.40 -0.98
CA SER A 385 -1.30 -17.14 -1.78
C SER A 385 -1.66 -18.52 -1.21
N GLU A 386 -0.74 -19.10 -0.43
CA GLU A 386 -0.92 -20.35 0.31
C GLU A 386 -1.64 -20.18 1.65
N SER A 387 -1.99 -18.94 2.00
CA SER A 387 -2.62 -18.60 3.28
C SER A 387 -4.14 -18.48 3.16
N ALA A 388 -4.81 -18.65 4.28
CA ALA A 388 -6.21 -18.28 4.48
C ALA A 388 -6.33 -17.58 5.83
N LEU A 389 -7.32 -16.70 5.98
CA LEU A 389 -7.54 -15.92 7.19
C LEU A 389 -8.80 -16.42 7.90
N PHE A 390 -8.70 -16.61 9.21
CA PHE A 390 -9.84 -16.82 10.09
C PHE A 390 -9.92 -15.68 11.11
N LEU A 391 -11.05 -14.99 11.16
CA LEU A 391 -11.26 -13.86 12.05
C LEU A 391 -12.27 -14.24 13.14
N GLY A 392 -11.89 -13.98 14.39
CA GLY A 392 -12.78 -14.03 15.52
C GLY A 392 -13.85 -12.95 15.46
N ASN A 393 -14.95 -13.18 16.17
CA ASN A 393 -15.99 -12.18 16.37
C ASN A 393 -15.50 -11.02 17.26
N SER A 394 -16.38 -10.06 17.54
CA SER A 394 -16.05 -8.85 18.33
C SER A 394 -15.15 -7.87 17.57
N MET A 395 -14.11 -7.30 18.20
CA MET A 395 -13.20 -6.32 17.59
C MET A 395 -12.34 -6.87 16.44
N PRO A 396 -11.73 -8.08 16.50
CA PRO A 396 -10.86 -8.59 15.43
C PRO A 396 -11.43 -8.49 14.00
N ILE A 397 -12.66 -8.96 13.75
CA ILE A 397 -13.29 -8.84 12.43
C ILE A 397 -13.62 -7.38 12.05
N ARG A 398 -13.97 -6.54 13.03
CA ARG A 398 -14.30 -5.13 12.79
C ARG A 398 -13.06 -4.32 12.45
N ASP A 399 -11.97 -4.53 13.17
CA ASP A 399 -10.70 -3.86 12.91
C ASP A 399 -10.09 -4.34 11.60
N ALA A 400 -10.19 -5.62 11.29
CA ALA A 400 -9.82 -6.13 9.97
C ALA A 400 -10.64 -5.49 8.84
N ASN A 401 -11.95 -5.28 9.03
CA ASN A 401 -12.81 -4.62 8.06
C ASN A 401 -12.51 -3.12 7.92
N LEU A 402 -12.22 -2.44 9.03
CA LEU A 402 -11.95 -1.00 9.05
C LEU A 402 -10.52 -0.69 8.58
N TYR A 403 -9.53 -1.31 9.20
CA TYR A 403 -8.13 -0.91 9.13
C TYR A 403 -7.24 -1.90 8.35
N GLY A 404 -7.81 -3.04 7.93
CA GLY A 404 -7.14 -4.00 7.06
C GLY A 404 -6.71 -3.37 5.74
N ARG A 405 -5.45 -3.64 5.37
CA ARG A 405 -4.77 -3.02 4.23
C ARG A 405 -4.73 -3.96 3.02
N SER A 406 -5.07 -3.42 1.84
CA SER A 406 -4.78 -4.05 0.55
C SER A 406 -3.30 -3.83 0.21
N TRP A 407 -2.60 -4.87 -0.23
CA TRP A 407 -1.14 -4.80 -0.49
C TRP A 407 -0.83 -4.65 -1.99
N SER A 408 0.10 -3.76 -2.34
CA SER A 408 0.75 -3.73 -3.66
C SER A 408 2.07 -4.50 -3.56
N MET A 409 2.16 -5.65 -4.25
CA MET A 409 3.33 -6.50 -4.11
C MET A 409 4.56 -5.88 -4.78
N CYS A 410 5.42 -5.27 -3.97
CA CYS A 410 6.83 -5.02 -4.28
C CYS A 410 7.65 -5.82 -3.27
N ASN A 411 8.57 -6.68 -3.75
CA ASN A 411 9.70 -7.25 -2.99
C ASN A 411 9.75 -8.68 -2.40
N GLN A 412 8.80 -9.62 -2.57
CA GLN A 412 9.05 -11.03 -2.14
C GLN A 412 8.64 -12.10 -3.18
N SER A 413 9.36 -13.22 -3.21
CA SER A 413 9.62 -14.12 -4.36
C SER A 413 8.38 -14.64 -5.11
N VAL A 414 8.37 -14.51 -6.44
CA VAL A 414 7.27 -14.97 -7.34
C VAL A 414 7.52 -16.40 -7.86
N SER A 415 8.59 -17.04 -7.37
CA SER A 415 9.07 -18.34 -7.84
C SER A 415 8.08 -19.50 -7.64
N SER A 416 7.00 -19.34 -6.86
CA SER A 416 6.03 -20.41 -6.59
C SER A 416 4.73 -20.37 -7.42
N LEU A 417 4.47 -19.34 -8.25
CA LEU A 417 3.19 -19.19 -8.97
C LEU A 417 3.23 -19.51 -10.48
N MET A 418 4.38 -19.92 -11.01
CA MET A 418 4.62 -20.03 -12.45
C MET A 418 4.17 -21.34 -13.14
N LEU A 419 3.31 -22.15 -12.51
CA LEU A 419 2.78 -23.36 -13.16
C LEU A 419 1.29 -23.33 -13.52
N ASN A 420 0.53 -22.31 -13.11
CA ASN A 420 -0.86 -22.16 -13.51
C ASN A 420 -1.13 -20.75 -14.09
N SER A 421 -1.83 -20.75 -15.22
CA SER A 421 -2.22 -19.63 -16.08
C SER A 421 -2.73 -18.33 -15.40
N ASP A 422 -2.21 -17.20 -15.90
CA ASP A 422 -2.92 -15.97 -16.31
C ASP A 422 -3.47 -14.90 -15.34
N LEU A 423 -3.30 -14.92 -14.01
CA LEU A 423 -3.95 -13.87 -13.19
C LEU A 423 -3.10 -13.12 -12.14
N PRO A 424 -3.11 -11.76 -12.14
CA PRO A 424 -2.25 -10.88 -11.34
C PRO A 424 -2.85 -10.39 -10.01
N ILE A 425 -3.81 -11.12 -9.44
CA ILE A 425 -4.44 -10.75 -8.16
C ILE A 425 -4.34 -11.98 -7.24
N ASN A 426 -3.78 -11.79 -6.04
CA ASN A 426 -3.83 -12.81 -5.01
C ASN A 426 -5.12 -12.65 -4.22
N LEU A 427 -5.93 -13.71 -4.19
CA LEU A 427 -7.21 -13.75 -3.48
C LEU A 427 -7.03 -14.45 -2.15
N MET A 428 -7.64 -13.90 -1.11
CA MET A 428 -7.55 -14.44 0.24
C MET A 428 -8.87 -15.06 0.64
N ARG A 429 -8.85 -16.35 0.99
CA ARG A 429 -10.02 -16.98 1.63
C ARG A 429 -10.11 -16.47 3.06
N VAL A 430 -11.19 -15.75 3.38
CA VAL A 430 -11.47 -15.22 4.71
C VAL A 430 -12.71 -15.91 5.28
N ALA A 431 -12.63 -16.34 6.53
CA ALA A 431 -13.71 -17.02 7.24
C ALA A 431 -13.90 -16.45 8.65
N ALA A 432 -15.14 -16.47 9.14
CA ALA A 432 -15.50 -16.14 10.51
C ALA A 432 -16.88 -16.74 10.83
N ASN A 433 -17.16 -17.05 12.09
CA ASN A 433 -18.50 -17.52 12.49
C ASN A 433 -19.49 -16.35 12.56
N ARG A 434 -20.15 -16.02 11.45
CA ARG A 434 -21.05 -14.85 11.31
C ARG A 434 -22.51 -15.23 11.12
N GLY A 435 -22.86 -16.51 11.27
CA GLY A 435 -24.23 -16.98 11.33
C GLY A 435 -24.95 -16.40 12.55
N ALA A 436 -24.51 -16.82 13.74
CA ALA A 436 -24.97 -16.35 15.04
C ALA A 436 -23.96 -15.41 15.74
N SER A 437 -22.74 -15.28 15.21
CA SER A 437 -21.70 -14.38 15.76
C SER A 437 -21.22 -14.72 17.18
N GLY A 438 -21.27 -15.99 17.56
CA GLY A 438 -20.81 -16.47 18.88
C GLY A 438 -19.29 -16.37 19.08
N ILE A 439 -18.85 -16.17 20.33
CA ILE A 439 -17.43 -16.21 20.70
C ILE A 439 -16.93 -17.64 20.98
N ASP A 440 -17.86 -18.59 21.04
CA ASP A 440 -17.63 -19.98 21.31
C ASP A 440 -17.10 -20.74 20.09
N GLY A 441 -16.16 -21.66 20.34
CA GLY A 441 -15.66 -22.57 19.31
C GLY A 441 -14.79 -21.94 18.22
N LEU A 442 -14.38 -20.66 18.35
CA LEU A 442 -13.67 -19.95 17.29
C LEU A 442 -12.31 -20.59 16.95
N LEU A 443 -11.54 -21.02 17.96
CA LEU A 443 -10.27 -21.72 17.73
C LEU A 443 -10.52 -23.05 17.03
N SER A 444 -11.49 -23.83 17.52
CA SER A 444 -11.87 -25.13 16.95
C SER A 444 -12.35 -25.01 15.51
N THR A 445 -13.18 -24.01 15.20
CA THR A 445 -13.59 -23.70 13.83
C THR A 445 -12.40 -23.29 12.97
N ALA A 446 -11.48 -22.46 13.46
CA ALA A 446 -10.28 -22.09 12.70
C ALA A 446 -9.43 -23.33 12.35
N ILE A 447 -9.27 -24.26 13.29
CA ILE A 447 -8.54 -25.52 13.09
C ILE A 447 -9.24 -26.39 12.04
N GLY A 448 -10.56 -26.53 12.13
CA GLY A 448 -11.36 -27.25 11.15
C GLY A 448 -11.30 -26.61 9.77
N PHE A 449 -11.37 -25.29 9.71
CA PHE A 449 -11.25 -24.51 8.48
C PHE A 449 -9.91 -24.74 7.81
N ALA A 450 -8.82 -24.76 8.58
CA ALA A 450 -7.48 -25.10 8.08
C ALA A 450 -7.40 -26.50 7.47
N ALA A 451 -8.05 -27.48 8.10
CA ALA A 451 -8.15 -28.83 7.55
C ALA A 451 -8.99 -28.87 6.27
N GLY A 452 -10.13 -28.16 6.23
CA GLY A 452 -11.03 -28.16 5.09
C GLY A 452 -10.50 -27.40 3.87
N CYS A 453 -9.82 -26.27 4.08
CA CYS A 453 -9.27 -25.45 2.99
C CYS A 453 -7.86 -25.87 2.56
N ASN A 454 -7.17 -26.69 3.36
CA ASN A 454 -5.79 -27.14 3.14
C ASN A 454 -4.79 -26.00 2.87
N LYS A 455 -5.00 -24.85 3.52
CA LYS A 455 -4.12 -23.67 3.49
C LYS A 455 -3.47 -23.42 4.84
N LYS A 456 -2.40 -22.62 4.86
CA LYS A 456 -1.83 -22.11 6.11
C LYS A 456 -2.83 -21.10 6.69
N VAL A 457 -3.52 -21.46 7.76
CA VAL A 457 -4.51 -20.54 8.35
C VAL A 457 -3.84 -19.62 9.36
N PHE A 458 -4.06 -18.33 9.14
CA PHE A 458 -3.76 -17.27 10.07
C PHE A 458 -5.05 -16.95 10.82
N CYS A 459 -5.08 -17.13 12.14
CA CYS A 459 -6.26 -16.96 12.98
C CYS A 459 -6.07 -15.74 13.87
N VAL A 460 -7.02 -14.81 13.90
CA VAL A 460 -6.96 -13.64 14.79
C VAL A 460 -8.19 -13.65 15.70
N VAL A 461 -7.97 -13.77 17.01
CA VAL A 461 -9.04 -13.86 18.03
C VAL A 461 -8.73 -12.96 19.23
N GLY A 462 -9.75 -12.61 19.99
CA GLY A 462 -9.56 -12.00 21.32
C GLY A 462 -9.27 -13.04 22.39
N ASP A 463 -8.63 -12.62 23.48
CA ASP A 463 -8.43 -13.37 24.72
C ASP A 463 -9.67 -14.08 25.26
N ILE A 464 -10.80 -13.40 25.45
CA ILE A 464 -12.05 -13.99 25.97
C ILE A 464 -12.57 -15.09 25.03
N SER A 465 -12.43 -14.89 23.72
CA SER A 465 -12.80 -15.89 22.72
C SER A 465 -11.90 -17.12 22.78
N LEU A 466 -10.59 -16.93 22.98
CA LEU A 466 -9.65 -18.03 23.19
C LEU A 466 -10.00 -18.79 24.47
N LEU A 467 -10.21 -18.08 25.58
CA LEU A 467 -10.52 -18.68 26.87
C LEU A 467 -11.80 -19.52 26.82
N HIS A 468 -12.82 -19.02 26.11
CA HIS A 468 -14.08 -19.73 25.93
C HIS A 468 -13.91 -21.08 25.17
N ASP A 469 -12.90 -21.20 24.31
CA ASP A 469 -12.59 -22.41 23.53
C ASP A 469 -11.19 -22.98 23.81
N THR A 470 -10.72 -22.87 25.07
CA THR A 470 -9.40 -23.38 25.50
C THR A 470 -9.24 -24.88 25.18
N ASN A 471 -10.31 -25.67 25.26
CA ASN A 471 -10.30 -27.08 24.92
C ASN A 471 -9.98 -27.36 23.43
N GLY A 472 -10.18 -26.36 22.55
CA GLY A 472 -9.76 -26.41 21.15
C GLY A 472 -8.24 -26.61 20.97
N LEU A 473 -7.42 -26.25 21.96
CA LEU A 473 -5.97 -26.50 21.96
C LEU A 473 -5.64 -28.01 21.88
N ALA A 474 -6.51 -28.88 22.40
CA ALA A 474 -6.35 -30.33 22.28
C ALA A 474 -6.54 -30.83 20.84
N ILE A 475 -7.36 -30.14 20.05
CA ILE A 475 -7.54 -30.44 18.62
C ILE A 475 -6.37 -29.87 17.82
N LEU A 476 -5.86 -28.69 18.20
CA LEU A 476 -4.72 -28.06 17.52
C LEU A 476 -3.53 -29.02 17.44
N LYS A 477 -3.21 -29.74 18.52
CA LYS A 477 -2.10 -30.71 18.55
C LYS A 477 -2.24 -31.87 17.54
N GLN A 478 -3.46 -32.17 17.07
CA GLN A 478 -3.75 -33.25 16.13
C GLN A 478 -3.57 -32.80 14.67
N ARG A 479 -2.31 -32.53 14.28
CA ARG A 479 -1.97 -31.90 12.99
C ARG A 479 -2.16 -32.75 11.73
N LYS A 480 -2.59 -34.01 11.81
CA LYS A 480 -2.59 -34.98 10.70
C LYS A 480 -3.27 -34.52 9.39
N LEU A 481 -4.11 -33.49 9.43
CA LEU A 481 -4.94 -33.04 8.30
C LEU A 481 -4.77 -31.57 7.90
N ARG A 482 -3.79 -30.85 8.44
CA ARG A 482 -3.63 -29.42 8.14
C ARG A 482 -2.19 -28.95 8.10
N LYS A 483 -1.98 -27.85 7.37
CA LYS A 483 -0.75 -27.06 7.42
C LYS A 483 -0.60 -26.38 8.79
N PRO A 484 0.62 -25.98 9.21
CA PRO A 484 0.81 -25.25 10.46
C PRO A 484 0.03 -23.94 10.46
N MET A 485 -0.45 -23.54 11.63
CA MET A 485 -1.28 -22.36 11.85
C MET A 485 -0.56 -21.32 12.70
N THR A 486 -0.84 -20.05 12.43
CA THR A 486 -0.44 -18.92 13.28
C THR A 486 -1.68 -18.35 13.92
N ILE A 487 -1.69 -18.24 15.24
CA ILE A 487 -2.84 -17.75 16.02
C ILE A 487 -2.41 -16.47 16.73
N LEU A 488 -2.97 -15.33 16.32
CA LEU A 488 -2.82 -14.06 16.99
C LEU A 488 -3.94 -13.92 18.02
N VAL A 489 -3.54 -13.69 19.25
CA VAL A 489 -4.45 -13.45 20.36
C VAL A 489 -4.28 -12.00 20.80
N VAL A 490 -5.28 -11.18 20.54
CA VAL A 490 -5.35 -9.83 21.08
C VAL A 490 -5.75 -9.96 22.54
N ASN A 491 -4.78 -9.76 23.45
CA ASN A 491 -5.00 -9.82 24.88
C ASN A 491 -5.08 -8.41 25.47
N ASN A 492 -6.30 -7.91 25.59
CA ASN A 492 -6.64 -6.64 26.24
C ASN A 492 -7.24 -6.87 27.64
N HIS A 493 -7.13 -8.10 28.17
CA HIS A 493 -7.62 -8.56 29.46
C HIS A 493 -9.14 -8.36 29.64
N GLY A 494 -9.93 -8.55 28.57
CA GLY A 494 -11.40 -8.47 28.61
C GLY A 494 -12.12 -8.21 27.28
N GLY A 495 -13.44 -8.11 27.33
CA GLY A 495 -14.29 -7.82 26.18
C GLY A 495 -14.26 -6.36 25.71
N ALA A 496 -13.20 -5.91 25.04
CA ALA A 496 -13.03 -4.49 24.66
C ALA A 496 -14.13 -3.90 23.75
N ILE A 497 -14.94 -4.71 23.06
CA ILE A 497 -16.04 -4.18 22.21
C ILE A 497 -17.00 -3.26 22.96
N PHE A 498 -17.20 -3.50 24.26
CA PHE A 498 -18.13 -2.71 25.07
C PHE A 498 -17.63 -1.27 25.32
N SER A 499 -16.32 -1.00 25.17
CA SER A 499 -15.76 0.36 25.27
C SER A 499 -16.16 1.25 24.10
N ASN A 500 -16.53 0.65 22.96
CA ASN A 500 -17.02 1.35 21.78
C ASN A 500 -18.54 1.60 21.80
N LEU A 501 -19.25 1.16 22.83
CA LEU A 501 -20.69 1.37 22.97
C LEU A 501 -20.97 2.59 23.85
N PRO A 502 -22.06 3.34 23.62
CA PRO A 502 -22.45 4.50 24.45
C PRO A 502 -22.70 4.19 25.93
N LEU A 503 -22.69 2.90 26.30
CA LEU A 503 -22.80 2.42 27.67
C LEU A 503 -21.55 2.75 28.50
N ALA A 504 -20.35 2.66 27.89
CA ALA A 504 -19.08 2.83 28.58
C ALA A 504 -18.96 4.20 29.27
N ASP A 505 -19.49 5.25 28.64
CA ASP A 505 -19.47 6.62 29.19
C ASP A 505 -20.52 6.86 30.29
N LYS A 506 -21.49 5.94 30.45
CA LYS A 506 -22.68 6.13 31.31
C LYS A 506 -22.69 5.25 32.55
N VAL A 507 -21.85 4.21 32.58
CA VAL A 507 -21.84 3.18 33.63
C VAL A 507 -20.54 3.29 34.42
N GLU A 508 -20.61 3.00 35.71
CA GLU A 508 -19.45 2.98 36.58
C GLU A 508 -18.40 1.96 36.10
N THR A 509 -17.13 2.35 36.11
CA THR A 509 -16.00 1.54 35.64
C THR A 509 -15.93 0.16 36.31
N SER A 510 -16.27 0.06 37.60
CA SER A 510 -16.30 -1.20 38.36
C SER A 510 -17.29 -2.22 37.76
N ILE A 511 -18.49 -1.75 37.39
CA ILE A 511 -19.54 -2.54 36.74
C ILE A 511 -19.10 -2.94 35.33
N MET A 512 -18.45 -2.04 34.59
CA MET A 512 -17.90 -2.33 33.25
C MET A 512 -16.88 -3.47 33.32
N HIS A 513 -15.90 -3.42 34.22
CA HIS A 513 -14.91 -4.49 34.39
C HIS A 513 -15.53 -5.83 34.80
N GLN A 514 -16.49 -5.80 35.72
CA GLN A 514 -17.07 -7.03 36.26
C GLN A 514 -18.00 -7.76 35.28
N TYR A 515 -18.91 -7.03 34.62
CA TYR A 515 -20.03 -7.63 33.90
C TYR A 515 -19.97 -7.50 32.37
N PHE A 516 -19.16 -6.57 31.85
CA PHE A 516 -19.07 -6.33 30.41
C PHE A 516 -17.70 -6.72 29.86
N TYR A 517 -16.63 -6.11 30.36
CA TYR A 517 -15.28 -6.50 29.99
C TYR A 517 -14.94 -7.88 30.55
N THR A 518 -15.55 -8.29 31.67
CA THR A 518 -15.26 -9.57 32.33
C THR A 518 -13.76 -9.76 32.52
N SER A 519 -13.12 -8.74 33.11
CA SER A 519 -11.66 -8.67 33.15
C SER A 519 -11.04 -9.87 33.87
N HIS A 520 -9.91 -10.33 33.37
CA HIS A 520 -9.21 -11.50 33.89
C HIS A 520 -7.71 -11.27 33.99
N ASN A 521 -7.02 -12.22 34.62
CA ASN A 521 -5.56 -12.24 34.73
C ASN A 521 -5.01 -13.65 34.43
N ILE A 522 -5.54 -14.30 33.39
CA ILE A 522 -5.20 -15.68 33.03
C ILE A 522 -3.95 -15.67 32.15
N SER A 523 -2.97 -16.53 32.46
CA SER A 523 -1.75 -16.67 31.66
C SER A 523 -1.98 -17.52 30.40
N ILE A 524 -1.98 -16.89 29.24
CA ILE A 524 -2.05 -17.59 27.93
C ILE A 524 -0.80 -18.45 27.72
N ARG A 525 0.37 -17.98 28.18
CA ARG A 525 1.62 -18.74 28.15
C ARG A 525 1.50 -20.10 28.83
N GLU A 526 0.91 -20.15 30.03
CA GLU A 526 0.75 -21.40 30.77
C GLU A 526 -0.23 -22.35 30.07
N LEU A 527 -1.29 -21.82 29.43
CA LEU A 527 -2.19 -22.61 28.58
C LEU A 527 -1.44 -23.21 27.37
N CYS A 528 -0.62 -22.41 26.68
CA CYS A 528 0.20 -22.92 25.58
C CYS A 528 1.18 -23.99 26.05
N MET A 529 1.84 -23.78 27.20
CA MET A 529 2.78 -24.74 27.79
C MET A 529 2.09 -26.07 28.13
N ALA A 530 0.89 -26.03 28.73
CA ALA A 530 0.11 -27.21 29.07
C ALA A 530 -0.22 -28.07 27.83
N HIS A 531 -0.38 -27.44 26.67
CA HIS A 531 -0.70 -28.12 25.41
C HIS A 531 0.52 -28.36 24.49
N GLY A 532 1.71 -27.85 24.86
CA GLY A 532 2.95 -27.96 24.08
C GLY A 532 2.95 -27.12 22.80
N ILE A 533 2.31 -25.95 22.83
CA ILE A 533 2.21 -25.01 21.70
C ILE A 533 3.27 -23.92 21.87
N LYS A 534 3.92 -23.51 20.78
CA LYS A 534 4.88 -22.39 20.83
C LYS A 534 4.13 -21.09 21.13
N HIS A 535 4.63 -20.34 22.07
CA HIS A 535 4.08 -19.06 22.51
C HIS A 535 5.12 -17.96 22.32
N LEU A 536 4.69 -16.84 21.73
CA LEU A 536 5.45 -15.60 21.60
C LEU A 536 4.61 -14.49 22.22
N HIS A 537 5.17 -13.75 23.16
CA HIS A 537 4.53 -12.60 23.79
C HIS A 537 5.10 -11.33 23.19
N VAL A 538 4.24 -10.40 22.77
CA VAL A 538 4.59 -9.21 22.00
C VAL A 538 3.98 -7.98 22.66
N THR A 539 4.82 -6.98 22.91
CA THR A 539 4.45 -5.71 23.54
C THR A 539 4.74 -4.49 22.65
N THR A 540 5.60 -4.65 21.63
CA THR A 540 5.98 -3.57 20.70
C THR A 540 5.67 -3.91 19.24
N LYS A 541 5.62 -2.88 18.38
CA LYS A 541 5.38 -3.05 16.94
C LYS A 541 6.49 -3.85 16.26
N GLU A 542 7.74 -3.64 16.68
CA GLU A 542 8.92 -4.33 16.17
C GLU A 542 8.88 -5.82 16.53
N GLU A 543 8.56 -6.14 17.80
CA GLU A 543 8.36 -7.52 18.26
C GLU A 543 7.25 -8.22 17.47
N LEU A 544 6.16 -7.51 17.11
CA LEU A 544 5.10 -8.09 16.29
C LEU A 544 5.61 -8.45 14.90
N LYS A 545 6.33 -7.54 14.23
CA LYS A 545 6.91 -7.80 12.91
C LYS A 545 7.87 -8.99 12.94
N GLU A 546 8.71 -9.08 13.97
CA GLU A 546 9.63 -10.20 14.16
C GLU A 546 8.87 -11.51 14.39
N ALA A 547 7.86 -11.51 15.27
CA ALA A 547 7.05 -12.69 15.55
C ALA A 547 6.28 -13.18 14.31
N LEU A 548 5.76 -12.27 13.48
CA LEU A 548 5.12 -12.60 12.20
C LEU A 548 6.11 -13.23 11.22
N CYS A 549 7.33 -12.69 11.11
CA CYS A 549 8.39 -13.24 10.28
C CYS A 549 8.79 -14.66 10.73
N VAL A 550 9.01 -14.85 12.04
CA VAL A 550 9.32 -16.17 12.63
C VAL A 550 8.21 -17.18 12.32
N ALA A 551 6.95 -16.79 12.48
CA ALA A 551 5.81 -17.66 12.23
C ALA A 551 5.64 -18.07 10.75
N GLN A 552 6.09 -17.25 9.80
CA GLN A 552 6.04 -17.59 8.37
C GLN A 552 7.06 -18.66 7.96
N HIS A 553 8.26 -18.61 8.54
CA HIS A 553 9.39 -19.47 8.17
C HIS A 553 9.36 -20.83 8.87
N GLU A 554 8.83 -20.90 10.09
CA GLU A 554 8.77 -22.13 10.84
C GLU A 554 7.60 -23.04 10.41
N GLN A 555 7.82 -24.36 10.51
CA GLN A 555 6.83 -25.38 10.16
C GLN A 555 6.09 -25.91 11.40
N MET A 556 5.70 -25.04 12.32
CA MET A 556 5.01 -25.42 13.56
C MET A 556 3.85 -24.48 13.87
N ASP A 557 2.93 -24.93 14.73
CA ASP A 557 1.85 -24.08 15.21
C ASP A 557 2.40 -23.06 16.21
N CYS A 558 2.03 -21.80 16.04
CA CYS A 558 2.54 -20.69 16.85
C CYS A 558 1.38 -19.83 17.35
N MET A 559 1.37 -19.54 18.65
CA MET A 559 0.48 -18.58 19.27
C MET A 559 1.26 -17.30 19.58
N ILE A 560 0.85 -16.20 18.97
CA ILE A 560 1.39 -14.86 19.20
C ILE A 560 0.38 -14.11 20.08
N GLU A 561 0.71 -13.94 21.34
CA GLU A 561 -0.05 -13.12 22.29
C GLU A 561 0.38 -11.67 22.14
N ILE A 562 -0.57 -10.79 21.86
CA ILE A 562 -0.37 -9.37 21.67
C ILE A 562 -0.95 -8.65 22.89
N GLU A 563 -0.06 -8.08 23.71
CA GLU A 563 -0.47 -7.29 24.86
C GLU A 563 -1.14 -6.00 24.39
N SER A 564 -2.29 -5.68 24.97
CA SER A 564 -3.06 -4.51 24.59
C SER A 564 -3.89 -3.96 25.75
N SER A 565 -4.54 -2.81 25.56
CA SER A 565 -5.32 -2.14 26.61
C SER A 565 -6.65 -1.61 26.06
N ILE A 566 -7.73 -1.89 26.79
CA ILE A 566 -9.09 -1.45 26.44
C ILE A 566 -9.14 0.08 26.28
N ASP A 567 -8.59 0.81 27.25
CA ASP A 567 -8.64 2.28 27.26
C ASP A 567 -7.75 2.88 26.18
N ALA A 568 -6.52 2.35 26.01
CA ALA A 568 -5.61 2.81 24.98
C ALA A 568 -6.20 2.58 23.58
N ASN A 569 -6.79 1.41 23.34
CA ASN A 569 -7.45 1.11 22.08
C ASN A 569 -8.69 1.98 21.86
N ALA A 570 -9.56 2.15 22.86
CA ALA A 570 -10.74 3.01 22.73
C ALA A 570 -10.35 4.47 22.39
N SER A 571 -9.33 5.00 23.07
CA SER A 571 -8.76 6.32 22.81
C SER A 571 -8.23 6.42 21.37
N PHE A 572 -7.44 5.44 20.94
CA PHE A 572 -6.85 5.45 19.60
C PHE A 572 -7.90 5.28 18.48
N HIS A 573 -8.91 4.44 18.67
CA HIS A 573 -10.05 4.36 17.75
C HIS A 573 -10.79 5.70 17.64
N SER A 574 -10.95 6.44 18.75
CA SER A 574 -11.53 7.78 18.73
C SER A 574 -10.65 8.76 17.95
N ILE A 575 -9.33 8.73 18.15
CA ILE A 575 -8.36 9.52 17.38
C ILE A 575 -8.51 9.25 15.88
N LEU A 576 -8.50 7.98 15.46
CA LEU A 576 -8.68 7.59 14.07
C LEU A 576 -10.01 8.10 13.48
N LYS A 577 -11.11 8.03 14.24
CA LYS A 577 -12.42 8.56 13.82
C LYS A 577 -12.37 10.08 13.63
N LYS A 578 -11.77 10.83 14.57
CA LYS A 578 -11.66 12.30 14.50
C LYS A 578 -10.83 12.74 13.30
N PHE A 579 -9.66 12.13 13.07
CA PHE A 579 -8.80 12.46 11.93
C PHE A 579 -9.42 12.05 10.59
N ALA A 580 -10.07 10.88 10.52
CA ALA A 580 -10.84 10.49 9.34
C ALA A 580 -11.93 11.52 9.01
N LEU A 581 -12.69 11.98 10.02
CA LEU A 581 -13.72 13.00 9.85
C LEU A 581 -13.15 14.33 9.33
N GLN A 582 -12.01 14.78 9.86
CA GLN A 582 -11.35 16.00 9.39
C GLN A 582 -10.87 15.89 7.95
N THR A 583 -10.23 14.77 7.60
CA THR A 583 -9.78 14.50 6.24
C THR A 583 -10.95 14.45 5.27
N VAL A 584 -12.04 13.79 5.65
CA VAL A 584 -13.29 13.77 4.87
C VAL A 584 -13.83 15.17 4.64
N GLN A 585 -13.94 16.00 5.69
CA GLN A 585 -14.46 17.36 5.55
C GLN A 585 -13.58 18.20 4.62
N HIS A 586 -12.26 18.08 4.75
CA HIS A 586 -11.31 18.77 3.89
C HIS A 586 -11.43 18.31 2.42
N THR A 587 -11.49 17.00 2.17
CA THR A 587 -11.66 16.44 0.82
C THR A 587 -13.02 16.81 0.21
N MET A 588 -14.09 16.82 0.99
CA MET A 588 -15.41 17.26 0.53
C MET A 588 -15.40 18.74 0.17
N ASN A 589 -14.73 19.59 0.97
CA ASN A 589 -14.59 20.99 0.62
C ASN A 589 -13.84 21.20 -0.70
N TYR A 590 -12.79 20.39 -0.90
CA TYR A 590 -12.03 20.39 -2.14
C TYR A 590 -12.87 19.94 -3.35
N LEU A 591 -13.67 18.87 -3.20
CA LEU A 591 -14.57 18.37 -4.26
C LEU A 591 -15.69 19.36 -4.61
N SER A 592 -16.29 19.99 -3.60
CA SER A 592 -17.31 21.04 -3.79
C SER A 592 -16.73 22.26 -4.48
N TRP A 593 -15.51 22.67 -4.10
CA TRP A 593 -14.82 23.79 -4.73
C TRP A 593 -14.57 23.56 -6.23
N ILE A 594 -14.18 22.34 -6.63
CA ILE A 594 -14.01 21.98 -8.05
C ILE A 594 -15.34 21.99 -8.81
N SER A 595 -16.42 21.56 -8.17
CA SER A 595 -17.72 21.35 -8.84
C SER A 595 -18.43 22.66 -9.22
N ASN A 596 -18.10 23.79 -8.58
CA ASN A 596 -18.78 25.08 -8.77
C ASN A 596 -18.31 25.88 -10.02
N GLU A 597 -17.27 25.47 -10.74
CA GLU A 597 -16.66 26.27 -11.83
C GLU A 597 -17.21 26.00 -13.25
N GLY A 598 -18.29 25.22 -13.39
CA GLY A 598 -19.20 25.32 -14.54
C GLY A 598 -18.71 24.90 -15.93
N SER A 599 -17.46 24.45 -16.11
CA SER A 599 -17.05 23.78 -17.35
C SER A 599 -17.35 22.28 -17.25
N ILE A 600 -17.84 21.70 -18.34
CA ILE A 600 -18.11 20.26 -18.47
C ILE A 600 -16.82 19.52 -18.07
N LEU A 601 -16.86 18.90 -16.90
CA LEU A 601 -15.75 18.20 -16.24
C LEU A 601 -15.25 17.06 -17.14
N ASP A 602 -14.32 17.37 -18.05
CA ASP A 602 -13.43 16.39 -18.66
C ASP A 602 -12.76 15.60 -17.54
N GLU A 603 -12.71 14.28 -17.68
CA GLU A 603 -12.43 13.30 -16.60
C GLU A 603 -11.29 13.74 -15.69
N PHE A 604 -11.66 14.24 -14.50
CA PHE A 604 -10.78 14.89 -13.51
C PHE A 604 -10.12 16.16 -14.07
N CYS A 605 -9.96 17.25 -13.30
CA CYS A 605 -9.08 18.37 -13.73
C CYS A 605 -7.62 17.86 -13.89
N LEU A 606 -7.36 17.20 -15.01
CA LEU A 606 -6.09 16.71 -15.51
C LEU A 606 -5.57 17.82 -16.38
N TYR A 607 -4.67 18.59 -15.81
CA TYR A 607 -3.89 19.51 -16.60
C TYR A 607 -2.85 18.70 -17.34
N LYS A 608 -2.62 19.00 -18.61
CA LYS A 608 -1.58 18.32 -19.38
C LYS A 608 -0.38 19.24 -19.48
N ILE A 609 0.79 18.73 -19.16
CA ILE A 609 2.03 19.51 -19.29
C ILE A 609 2.28 19.74 -20.78
N ARG A 610 2.35 21.03 -21.15
CA ARG A 610 2.70 21.46 -22.51
C ARG A 610 4.20 21.59 -22.67
N LYS A 611 4.87 22.24 -21.71
CA LYS A 611 6.28 22.59 -21.82
C LYS A 611 6.91 22.73 -20.45
N ILE A 612 8.18 22.35 -20.33
CA ILE A 612 9.01 22.62 -19.16
C ILE A 612 10.30 23.29 -19.62
N GLN A 613 10.72 24.35 -18.93
CA GLN A 613 11.97 25.05 -19.18
C GLN A 613 12.73 25.24 -17.88
N CYS A 614 14.05 25.26 -17.96
CA CYS A 614 14.91 25.43 -16.81
C CYS A 614 15.95 26.52 -17.08
N SER A 615 16.05 27.51 -16.20
CA SER A 615 17.00 28.63 -16.32
C SER A 615 17.99 28.60 -15.17
N LYS A 616 19.29 28.48 -15.46
CA LYS A 616 20.34 28.53 -14.43
C LYS A 616 20.54 29.96 -13.97
N TYR A 617 20.53 30.19 -12.66
CA TYR A 617 20.80 31.50 -12.07
C TYR A 617 22.05 31.49 -11.18
N ARG A 618 22.60 32.67 -10.96
CA ARG A 618 23.68 32.93 -10.00
C ARG A 618 23.44 34.28 -9.33
N ILE A 619 23.31 34.29 -8.00
CA ILE A 619 23.09 35.50 -7.19
C ILE A 619 24.26 35.70 -6.21
N ALA A 620 24.65 36.96 -5.96
CA ALA A 620 25.68 37.31 -4.99
C ALA A 620 25.13 37.36 -3.55
N LEU A 621 25.95 36.95 -2.57
CA LEU A 621 25.59 36.95 -1.14
C LEU A 621 26.31 38.09 -0.38
N GLU A 622 25.67 38.57 0.69
CA GLU A 622 26.25 39.53 1.65
C GLU A 622 27.15 38.87 2.68
N ALA A 623 26.93 37.58 2.96
CA ALA A 623 27.66 36.80 3.94
C ALA A 623 28.00 35.39 3.39
N PRO A 624 29.05 34.73 3.89
CA PRO A 624 29.38 33.35 3.52
C PRO A 624 28.26 32.36 3.87
N PRO A 625 28.05 31.29 3.08
CA PRO A 625 27.26 30.14 3.48
C PRO A 625 27.88 29.47 4.73
N THR A 626 27.04 28.93 5.62
CA THR A 626 27.48 28.28 6.88
C THR A 626 28.43 27.09 6.67
N SER A 627 28.44 26.48 5.48
CA SER A 627 29.30 25.36 5.10
C SER A 627 30.67 25.76 4.54
N ALA A 628 30.95 27.07 4.35
CA ALA A 628 32.22 27.53 3.80
C ALA A 628 33.28 27.61 4.91
N PHE A 629 34.31 26.76 4.82
CA PHE A 629 35.55 26.96 5.60
C PHE A 629 36.17 28.29 5.16
N VAL A 630 36.34 29.20 6.13
CA VAL A 630 37.01 30.48 5.92
C VAL A 630 38.50 30.20 5.67
N VAL A 631 38.86 29.93 4.43
CA VAL A 631 40.23 30.01 3.96
C VAL A 631 40.38 31.39 3.34
N ASP A 632 41.17 32.24 3.99
CA ASP A 632 41.51 33.61 3.58
C ASP A 632 41.88 33.69 2.09
N SER A 633 40.94 34.07 1.22
CA SER A 633 41.20 34.68 -0.12
C SER A 633 39.94 35.00 -0.95
N CYS A 634 38.77 34.40 -0.70
CA CYS A 634 37.56 34.72 -1.48
C CYS A 634 36.71 35.83 -0.85
N LYS A 635 36.65 37.01 -1.50
CA LYS A 635 35.85 38.17 -1.05
C LYS A 635 34.38 38.16 -1.53
N GLU A 636 33.98 37.25 -2.42
CA GLU A 636 32.64 37.20 -3.01
C GLU A 636 32.06 35.80 -2.98
N PHE A 637 30.87 35.65 -2.37
CA PHE A 637 30.13 34.39 -2.27
C PHE A 637 28.93 34.43 -3.22
N TYR A 638 28.64 33.30 -3.86
CA TYR A 638 27.51 33.18 -4.78
C TYR A 638 26.63 31.99 -4.39
N LYS A 639 25.33 32.13 -4.66
CA LYS A 639 24.38 31.03 -4.66
C LYS A 639 23.96 30.76 -6.11
N GLU A 640 24.07 29.51 -6.51
CA GLU A 640 23.66 29.03 -7.83
C GLU A 640 22.51 28.03 -7.69
N GLY A 641 21.65 28.01 -8.70
CA GLY A 641 20.50 27.13 -8.77
C GLY A 641 19.80 27.25 -10.11
N PHE A 642 18.58 26.71 -10.17
CA PHE A 642 17.77 26.69 -11.38
C PHE A 642 16.35 27.17 -11.09
N ILE A 643 15.77 27.90 -12.03
CA ILE A 643 14.34 28.24 -12.06
C ILE A 643 13.67 27.30 -13.04
N LEU A 644 12.76 26.48 -12.55
CA LEU A 644 11.87 25.63 -13.33
C LEU A 644 10.63 26.43 -13.71
N SER A 645 10.26 26.43 -14.99
CA SER A 645 8.99 26.97 -15.49
C SER A 645 8.22 25.83 -16.15
N LEU A 646 6.99 25.61 -15.71
CA LEU A 646 6.10 24.57 -16.19
C LEU A 646 4.85 25.23 -16.77
N GLU A 647 4.59 25.01 -18.06
CA GLU A 647 3.42 25.52 -18.77
C GLU A 647 2.43 24.38 -19.01
N LEU A 648 1.17 24.60 -18.62
CA LEU A 648 0.04 23.72 -18.86
C LEU A 648 -0.60 23.99 -20.22
N LYS A 649 -1.38 23.04 -20.75
CA LYS A 649 -2.04 23.19 -22.06
C LYS A 649 -3.08 24.32 -22.15
N ASP A 650 -3.66 24.72 -21.03
CA ASP A 650 -4.57 25.87 -20.92
C ASP A 650 -3.83 27.23 -20.93
N GLY A 651 -2.50 27.20 -20.90
CA GLY A 651 -1.64 28.39 -20.90
C GLY A 651 -1.17 28.83 -19.51
N SER A 652 -1.63 28.16 -18.45
CA SER A 652 -1.21 28.48 -17.09
C SER A 652 0.23 28.08 -16.82
N VAL A 653 0.92 28.88 -16.00
CA VAL A 653 2.36 28.73 -15.76
C VAL A 653 2.66 28.67 -14.28
N GLY A 654 3.45 27.67 -13.89
CA GLY A 654 4.00 27.55 -12.56
C GLY A 654 5.52 27.67 -12.54
N TYR A 655 6.04 28.25 -11.47
CA TYR A 655 7.47 28.44 -11.26
C TYR A 655 7.96 27.68 -10.05
N GLY A 656 9.13 27.08 -10.16
CA GLY A 656 9.83 26.37 -9.11
C GLY A 656 11.30 26.77 -9.06
N GLU A 657 11.93 26.60 -7.90
CA GLU A 657 13.34 26.88 -7.67
C GLU A 657 14.00 25.59 -7.20
N VAL A 658 15.13 25.26 -7.83
CA VAL A 658 15.96 24.10 -7.50
C VAL A 658 17.32 24.65 -7.10
N ALA A 659 17.61 24.61 -5.80
CA ALA A 659 18.75 25.30 -5.23
C ALA A 659 19.61 24.35 -4.36
N PRO A 660 20.38 23.43 -4.96
CA PRO A 660 21.25 22.51 -4.21
C PRO A 660 22.18 23.25 -3.23
N ILE A 661 22.26 22.80 -1.98
CA ILE A 661 23.04 23.43 -0.90
C ILE A 661 24.22 22.57 -0.40
N GLY A 662 24.46 21.41 -1.03
CA GLY A 662 25.59 20.53 -0.69
C GLY A 662 25.43 19.76 0.63
N ILE A 663 24.21 19.69 1.18
CA ILE A 663 23.89 18.86 2.36
C ILE A 663 23.64 17.40 1.96
N HIS A 664 23.00 17.18 0.81
CA HIS A 664 22.79 15.84 0.26
C HIS A 664 23.92 15.45 -0.69
N LYS A 665 23.84 14.22 -1.22
CA LYS A 665 24.72 13.74 -2.29
C LYS A 665 24.64 14.58 -3.57
N GLU A 666 23.57 15.35 -3.78
CA GLU A 666 23.39 16.17 -4.98
C GLU A 666 24.32 17.39 -4.97
N ASN A 667 24.98 17.62 -6.10
CA ASN A 667 25.59 18.91 -6.41
C ASN A 667 24.82 19.60 -7.55
N LEU A 668 25.24 20.81 -7.93
CA LEU A 668 24.61 21.61 -8.98
C LEU A 668 24.57 20.88 -10.34
N VAL A 669 25.60 20.10 -10.66
CA VAL A 669 25.70 19.33 -11.91
C VAL A 669 24.75 18.14 -11.88
N ASP A 670 24.64 17.44 -10.75
CA ASP A 670 23.72 16.32 -10.58
C ASP A 670 22.26 16.78 -10.73
N ALA A 671 21.90 17.91 -10.10
CA ALA A 671 20.59 18.53 -10.23
C ALA A 671 20.30 18.95 -11.68
N GLU A 672 21.28 19.50 -12.40
CA GLU A 672 21.14 19.84 -13.82
C GLU A 672 20.83 18.61 -14.68
N TYR A 673 21.58 17.51 -14.49
CA TYR A 673 21.33 16.27 -15.22
C TYR A 673 19.95 15.70 -14.90
N GLN A 674 19.54 15.69 -13.63
CA GLN A 674 18.22 15.19 -13.27
C GLN A 674 17.09 16.07 -13.82
N LEU A 675 17.26 17.39 -13.82
CA LEU A 675 16.30 18.32 -14.44
C LEU A 675 16.20 18.09 -15.96
N ARG A 676 17.33 17.89 -16.64
CA ARG A 676 17.36 17.53 -18.07
C ARG A 676 16.61 16.22 -18.32
N PHE A 677 16.77 15.23 -17.46
CA PHE A 677 16.00 13.99 -17.55
C PHE A 677 14.50 14.24 -17.38
N LEU A 678 14.09 14.95 -16.32
CA LEU A 678 12.69 15.21 -15.99
C LEU A 678 11.96 16.03 -17.06
N ILE A 679 12.61 17.06 -17.65
CA ILE A 679 12.04 17.86 -18.74
C ILE A 679 11.50 16.96 -19.87
N HIS A 680 12.19 15.87 -20.17
CA HIS A 680 11.82 14.96 -21.26
C HIS A 680 10.82 13.89 -20.85
N VAL A 681 10.89 13.40 -19.61
CA VAL A 681 9.94 12.38 -19.12
C VAL A 681 8.56 12.98 -18.84
N MET A 682 8.52 14.25 -18.45
CA MET A 682 7.29 14.93 -18.05
C MET A 682 6.52 15.58 -19.22
N GLU A 683 7.08 15.60 -20.42
CA GLU A 683 6.39 16.16 -21.57
C GLU A 683 5.10 15.38 -21.86
N HIS A 684 3.97 16.09 -21.98
CA HIS A 684 2.64 15.51 -22.20
C HIS A 684 2.14 14.56 -21.10
N VAL A 685 2.73 14.61 -19.90
CA VAL A 685 2.22 13.92 -18.72
C VAL A 685 1.01 14.67 -18.16
N ASP A 686 0.03 13.92 -17.66
CA ASP A 686 -1.17 14.46 -17.04
C ASP A 686 -0.90 14.75 -15.55
N VAL A 687 -1.40 15.88 -15.07
CA VAL A 687 -1.21 16.44 -13.74
C VAL A 687 -2.57 16.58 -13.10
N SER A 688 -2.82 15.83 -12.04
CA SER A 688 -4.07 15.92 -11.31
C SER A 688 -4.09 17.13 -10.38
N CYS A 689 -5.21 17.83 -10.33
CA CYS A 689 -5.42 18.86 -9.30
C CYS A 689 -5.27 18.32 -7.86
N PHE A 690 -5.47 17.02 -7.61
CA PHE A 690 -5.36 16.40 -6.28
C PHE A 690 -3.96 16.37 -5.70
N LEU A 691 -2.93 16.68 -6.50
CA LEU A 691 -1.57 16.83 -5.99
C LEU A 691 -1.47 17.91 -4.90
N SER A 692 -2.40 18.88 -4.90
CA SER A 692 -2.56 19.89 -3.85
C SER A 692 -2.90 19.32 -2.46
N LEU A 693 -3.30 18.06 -2.35
CA LEU A 693 -3.59 17.43 -1.06
C LEU A 693 -2.32 17.02 -0.32
N LEU A 694 -1.16 16.93 -0.99
CA LEU A 694 0.17 16.57 -0.43
C LEU A 694 0.29 15.22 0.29
N ARG A 695 -0.79 14.49 0.58
CA ARG A 695 -0.82 13.29 1.45
C ARG A 695 -0.23 12.01 0.78
N GLY A 696 0.90 12.10 0.08
CA GLY A 696 1.46 11.02 -0.74
C GLY A 696 1.00 11.06 -2.20
N SER A 697 0.25 12.10 -2.57
CA SER A 697 -0.24 12.33 -3.92
C SER A 697 0.89 12.58 -4.94
N PHE A 698 1.94 13.32 -4.56
CA PHE A 698 3.10 13.53 -5.43
C PHE A 698 3.93 12.26 -5.59
N SER A 699 4.22 11.54 -4.51
CA SER A 699 4.94 10.26 -4.58
C SER A 699 4.19 9.24 -5.44
N TYR A 700 2.86 9.17 -5.30
CA TYR A 700 2.03 8.34 -6.16
C TYR A 700 2.14 8.76 -7.63
N TRP A 701 2.01 10.05 -7.93
CA TRP A 701 2.08 10.56 -9.30
C TRP A 701 3.47 10.37 -9.94
N ILE A 702 4.56 10.63 -9.20
CA ILE A 702 5.93 10.39 -9.65
C ILE A 702 6.14 8.92 -10.02
N TRP A 703 5.66 7.99 -9.19
CA TRP A 703 5.77 6.57 -9.50
C TRP A 703 4.87 6.17 -10.68
N HIS A 704 3.55 6.39 -10.57
CA HIS A 704 2.58 5.85 -11.52
C HIS A 704 2.58 6.55 -12.88
N GLU A 705 2.74 7.88 -12.92
CA GLU A 705 2.71 8.64 -14.16
C GLU A 705 4.10 8.78 -14.80
N LEU A 706 5.16 9.00 -14.00
CA LEU A 706 6.53 9.15 -14.55
C LEU A 706 7.31 7.83 -14.63
N GLY A 707 6.95 6.81 -13.86
CA GLY A 707 7.75 5.58 -13.76
C GLY A 707 9.08 5.79 -13.03
N ILE A 708 9.15 6.78 -12.13
CA ILE A 708 10.37 7.11 -11.40
C ILE A 708 10.14 6.76 -9.93
N MET A 709 11.12 6.15 -9.26
CA MET A 709 11.03 5.95 -7.82
C MET A 709 11.06 7.31 -7.13
N PRO A 710 10.07 7.68 -6.29
CA PRO A 710 10.03 9.02 -5.67
C PRO A 710 11.29 9.35 -4.87
N SER A 711 11.92 8.36 -4.25
CA SER A 711 13.16 8.49 -3.49
C SER A 711 14.42 8.72 -4.35
N SER A 712 14.34 8.45 -5.65
CA SER A 712 15.43 8.69 -6.59
C SER A 712 15.50 10.14 -7.09
N ILE A 713 14.44 10.94 -6.87
CA ILE A 713 14.46 12.38 -7.18
C ILE A 713 15.21 13.09 -6.06
N PHE A 714 16.20 13.90 -6.43
CA PHE A 714 16.98 14.65 -5.46
C PHE A 714 16.11 15.67 -4.73
N PRO A 715 16.38 15.95 -3.43
CA PRO A 715 15.50 16.79 -2.62
C PRO A 715 15.24 18.17 -3.20
N SER A 716 16.28 18.88 -3.66
CA SER A 716 16.11 20.23 -4.21
C SER A 716 15.32 20.22 -5.52
N VAL A 717 15.55 19.19 -6.36
CA VAL A 717 14.84 18.97 -7.63
C VAL A 717 13.37 18.69 -7.38
N ARG A 718 13.07 17.81 -6.40
CA ARG A 718 11.70 17.47 -6.00
C ARG A 718 10.97 18.70 -5.47
N CYS A 719 11.61 19.49 -4.61
CA CYS A 719 11.01 20.72 -4.10
C CYS A 719 10.67 21.71 -5.22
N GLY A 720 11.59 21.96 -6.16
CA GLY A 720 11.32 22.83 -7.30
C GLY A 720 10.22 22.30 -8.22
N LEU A 721 10.17 20.99 -8.42
CA LEU A 721 9.13 20.31 -9.20
C LEU A 721 7.74 20.46 -8.57
N GLU A 722 7.60 20.11 -7.29
CA GLU A 722 6.34 20.23 -6.54
C GLU A 722 5.88 21.69 -6.51
N MET A 723 6.81 22.63 -6.29
CA MET A 723 6.51 24.06 -6.32
C MET A 723 5.94 24.52 -7.66
N ALA A 724 6.60 24.14 -8.77
CA ALA A 724 6.16 24.52 -10.10
C ALA A 724 4.76 23.95 -10.41
N ILE A 725 4.50 22.69 -10.04
CA ILE A 725 3.20 22.07 -10.25
C ILE A 725 2.10 22.74 -9.41
N LEU A 726 2.34 22.99 -8.12
CA LEU A 726 1.37 23.64 -7.24
C LEU A 726 1.07 25.07 -7.72
N ASN A 727 2.08 25.81 -8.14
CA ASN A 727 1.90 27.15 -8.69
C ASN A 727 1.12 27.12 -10.02
N ALA A 728 1.38 26.15 -10.89
CA ALA A 728 0.64 26.00 -12.15
C ALA A 728 -0.84 25.65 -11.91
N ILE A 729 -1.12 24.78 -10.94
CA ILE A 729 -2.51 24.44 -10.54
C ILE A 729 -3.21 25.67 -9.95
N ALA A 730 -2.52 26.46 -9.13
CA ALA A 730 -3.07 27.69 -8.55
C ALA A 730 -3.41 28.71 -9.65
N ASP A 731 -2.51 28.89 -10.62
CA ASP A 731 -2.70 29.82 -11.75
C ASP A 731 -3.85 29.37 -12.67
N ALA A 732 -3.94 28.08 -13.00
CA ALA A 732 -5.04 27.51 -13.79
C ALA A 732 -6.42 27.70 -13.17
N LYS A 733 -6.47 27.92 -11.86
CA LYS A 733 -7.69 28.18 -11.10
C LYS A 733 -7.88 29.64 -10.70
N GLY A 734 -7.01 30.54 -11.16
CA GLY A 734 -7.04 31.96 -10.77
C GLY A 734 -6.94 32.18 -9.26
N SER A 735 -6.27 31.28 -8.54
CA SER A 735 -6.17 31.24 -7.09
C SER A 735 -4.72 31.36 -6.61
N ASN A 736 -4.44 31.02 -5.36
CA ASN A 736 -3.09 31.00 -4.78
C ASN A 736 -2.77 29.63 -4.16
N MET A 737 -1.49 29.40 -3.86
CA MET A 737 -1.00 28.12 -3.34
C MET A 737 -1.69 27.76 -2.01
N LEU A 738 -1.87 28.73 -1.11
CA LEU A 738 -2.56 28.49 0.17
C LEU A 738 -3.99 27.98 -0.03
N ASN A 739 -4.75 28.62 -0.94
CA ASN A 739 -6.14 28.28 -1.20
C ASN A 739 -6.31 26.91 -1.86
N ILE A 740 -5.37 26.49 -2.72
CA ILE A 740 -5.44 25.14 -3.31
C ILE A 740 -5.04 24.06 -2.29
N LEU A 741 -4.12 24.37 -1.37
CA LEU A 741 -3.73 23.46 -0.28
C LEU A 741 -4.80 23.38 0.81
N HIS A 742 -5.58 24.45 1.02
CA HIS A 742 -6.65 24.52 2.01
C HIS A 742 -7.85 25.37 1.53
N PRO A 743 -8.76 24.80 0.71
CA PRO A 743 -9.93 25.51 0.21
C PRO A 743 -10.89 25.91 1.33
N SER A 744 -11.24 27.19 1.43
CA SER A 744 -12.28 27.70 2.34
C SER A 744 -13.62 27.84 1.62
N ILE A 745 -14.70 27.26 2.17
CA ILE A 745 -16.06 27.36 1.60
C ILE A 745 -16.80 28.66 2.01
N ASN A 746 -16.44 29.28 3.14
CA ASN A 746 -17.22 30.40 3.69
C ASN A 746 -16.73 31.77 3.19
N ASP A 747 -17.28 32.21 2.05
CA ASP A 747 -17.21 33.61 1.59
C ASP A 747 -17.88 34.61 2.57
N ASN A 748 -18.72 34.12 3.51
CA ASN A 748 -19.48 34.99 4.42
C ASN A 748 -18.79 35.32 5.75
N ASN A 749 -17.71 34.62 6.11
CA ASN A 749 -16.83 35.07 7.18
C ASN A 749 -15.56 35.63 6.55
N LYS A 750 -15.68 36.86 6.02
CA LYS A 750 -14.56 37.79 5.90
C LYS A 750 -14.00 38.12 7.28
N CYS A 751 -13.49 37.12 8.00
CA CYS A 751 -12.33 37.38 8.82
C CYS A 751 -11.19 37.43 7.82
N GLU A 752 -10.96 38.62 7.25
CA GLU A 752 -9.62 39.03 6.84
C GLU A 752 -8.72 38.98 8.10
N THR A 753 -8.46 37.80 8.64
CA THR A 753 -7.22 37.60 9.37
C THR A 753 -6.18 37.77 8.29
N SER A 754 -5.49 38.90 8.29
CA SER A 754 -4.33 39.10 7.44
C SER A 754 -3.37 37.95 7.73
N SER A 755 -3.39 36.92 6.87
CA SER A 755 -2.56 35.72 6.99
C SER A 755 -1.12 36.11 6.71
N ASN A 756 -0.49 36.66 7.72
CA ASN A 756 0.90 37.09 7.67
C ASN A 756 1.71 36.13 8.53
N VAL A 757 2.87 35.74 8.02
CA VAL A 757 3.77 34.83 8.70
C VAL A 757 4.83 35.65 9.41
N GLN A 758 4.96 35.50 10.73
CA GLN A 758 6.02 36.17 11.49
C GLN A 758 7.38 35.61 11.10
N ILE A 759 8.35 36.50 10.91
CA ILE A 759 9.69 36.12 10.47
C ILE A 759 10.65 36.18 11.66
N CYS A 760 11.46 35.14 11.83
CA CYS A 760 12.54 35.11 12.79
C CYS A 760 13.75 35.86 12.22
N ALA A 761 14.29 36.81 12.98
CA ALA A 761 15.53 37.49 12.64
C ALA A 761 16.71 36.52 12.73
N LEU A 762 17.67 36.62 11.80
CA LEU A 762 18.88 35.81 11.81
C LEU A 762 20.09 36.69 12.12
N ILE A 763 20.88 36.31 13.12
CA ILE A 763 22.08 37.03 13.55
C ILE A 763 23.29 36.10 13.50
N ASP A 764 24.38 36.62 12.95
CA ASP A 764 25.70 35.97 12.99
C ASP A 764 26.45 36.36 14.28
N SER A 765 27.16 35.41 14.88
CA SER A 765 27.90 35.59 16.15
C SER A 765 29.36 36.04 15.93
N ASN A 766 29.69 36.60 14.78
CA ASN A 766 31.08 36.99 14.45
C ASN A 766 31.58 38.26 15.17
N GLY A 767 30.71 39.08 15.77
CA GLY A 767 31.09 40.30 16.53
C GLY A 767 31.28 40.08 18.03
N SER A 768 31.83 41.06 18.77
CA SER A 768 31.89 41.00 20.24
C SER A 768 30.48 40.86 20.88
N PRO A 769 30.34 40.28 22.10
CA PRO A 769 29.02 40.12 22.74
C PRO A 769 28.17 41.39 22.75
N SER A 770 28.79 42.54 23.02
CA SER A 770 28.12 43.85 22.98
C SER A 770 27.67 44.28 21.58
N GLU A 771 28.46 44.01 20.54
CA GLU A 771 28.08 44.32 19.15
C GLU A 771 26.91 43.47 18.70
N VAL A 772 26.96 42.16 18.97
CA VAL A 772 25.87 41.22 18.64
C VAL A 772 24.59 41.59 19.41
N ALA A 773 24.70 41.94 20.69
CA ALA A 773 23.56 42.41 21.49
C ALA A 773 22.96 43.72 20.97
N ASN A 774 23.78 44.65 20.47
CA ASN A 774 23.29 45.90 19.85
C ASN A 774 22.59 45.63 18.51
N VAL A 775 23.10 44.71 17.69
CA VAL A 775 22.42 44.26 16.46
C VAL A 775 21.08 43.63 16.81
N ALA A 776 21.05 42.73 17.80
CA ALA A 776 19.81 42.11 18.28
C ALA A 776 18.79 43.16 18.73
N ALA A 777 19.19 44.13 19.56
CA ALA A 777 18.30 45.21 20.00
C ALA A 777 17.72 46.01 18.83
N LYS A 778 18.53 46.33 17.81
CA LYS A 778 18.07 47.03 16.61
C LYS A 778 17.04 46.22 15.82
N LEU A 779 17.22 44.91 15.71
CA LEU A 779 16.23 44.04 15.05
C LEU A 779 14.91 43.99 15.82
N ILE A 780 14.93 44.02 17.16
CA ILE A 780 13.71 44.14 17.96
C ILE A 780 13.03 45.50 17.73
N GLU A 781 13.78 46.60 17.62
CA GLU A 781 13.23 47.91 17.26
C GLU A 781 12.60 47.94 15.85
N GLU A 782 13.18 47.18 14.91
CA GLU A 782 12.62 46.95 13.56
C GLU A 782 11.30 46.15 13.60
N GLY A 783 11.00 45.47 14.72
CA GLY A 783 9.73 44.76 14.96
C GLY A 783 9.85 43.23 14.95
N PHE A 784 11.05 42.65 14.99
CA PHE A 784 11.19 41.20 15.13
C PHE A 784 10.78 40.74 16.53
N SER A 785 9.98 39.67 16.65
CA SER A 785 9.58 39.05 17.94
C SER A 785 10.49 37.91 18.37
N ALA A 786 11.22 37.32 17.42
CA ALA A 786 12.12 36.20 17.60
C ALA A 786 13.46 36.42 16.90
N ILE A 787 14.53 35.97 17.53
CA ILE A 787 15.90 36.03 17.02
C ILE A 787 16.53 34.63 17.06
N LYS A 788 17.12 34.20 15.95
CA LYS A 788 18.00 33.05 15.85
C LYS A 788 19.45 33.51 15.78
N LEU A 789 20.27 33.06 16.72
CA LEU A 789 21.71 33.28 16.75
C LEU A 789 22.44 32.03 16.27
N LYS A 790 23.30 32.18 15.25
CA LYS A 790 24.26 31.14 14.89
C LYS A 790 25.33 31.05 15.96
N VAL A 791 25.54 29.89 16.56
CA VAL A 791 26.58 29.62 17.58
C VAL A 791 27.53 28.55 17.05
N ALA A 792 28.54 28.16 17.84
CA ALA A 792 29.53 27.14 17.47
C ALA A 792 30.38 27.49 16.24
N ARG A 793 30.43 28.78 15.87
CA ARG A 793 31.33 29.32 14.84
C ARG A 793 32.71 29.67 15.39
N ARG A 794 32.84 29.65 16.72
CA ARG A 794 34.07 29.96 17.47
C ARG A 794 34.61 28.70 18.12
N GLY A 795 35.91 28.68 18.37
CA GLY A 795 36.58 27.52 18.98
C GLY A 795 36.28 27.30 20.48
N ASP A 796 35.65 28.24 21.19
CA ASP A 796 35.28 28.07 22.61
C ASP A 796 33.77 28.29 22.82
N PRO A 797 33.01 27.25 23.22
CA PRO A 797 31.58 27.36 23.50
C PRO A 797 31.23 28.40 24.59
N MET A 798 32.18 28.79 25.44
CA MET A 798 31.95 29.84 26.45
C MET A 798 31.71 31.21 25.85
N LEU A 799 32.42 31.55 24.77
CA LEU A 799 32.25 32.83 24.09
C LEU A 799 30.87 32.92 23.43
N ASP A 800 30.36 31.80 22.91
CA ASP A 800 29.00 31.72 22.37
C ASP A 800 27.95 31.87 23.49
N ALA A 801 28.19 31.29 24.67
CA ALA A 801 27.30 31.44 25.83
C ALA A 801 27.24 32.90 26.34
N GLU A 802 28.39 33.59 26.41
CA GLU A 802 28.45 35.01 26.78
C GLU A 802 27.64 35.90 25.83
N ILE A 803 27.67 35.61 24.52
CA ILE A 803 26.85 36.32 23.53
C ILE A 803 25.35 36.15 23.85
N ILE A 804 24.90 34.92 24.10
CA ILE A 804 23.50 34.64 24.43
C ILE A 804 23.09 35.38 25.71
N GLN A 805 23.93 35.39 26.74
CA GLN A 805 23.68 36.09 28.00
C GLN A 805 23.55 37.61 27.79
N GLU A 806 24.48 38.22 27.06
CA GLU A 806 24.46 39.68 26.85
C GLU A 806 23.30 40.10 25.93
N VAL A 807 22.99 39.30 24.90
CA VAL A 807 21.81 39.50 24.06
C VAL A 807 20.54 39.41 24.92
N ARG A 808 20.37 38.36 25.72
CA ARG A 808 19.20 38.18 26.60
C ARG A 808 19.05 39.34 27.58
N LYS A 809 20.14 39.80 28.18
CA LYS A 809 20.16 40.96 29.09
C LYS A 809 19.72 42.26 28.38
N LYS A 810 20.08 42.42 27.11
CA LYS A 810 19.76 43.62 26.31
C LYS A 810 18.32 43.63 25.79
N VAL A 811 17.83 42.51 25.26
CA VAL A 811 16.51 42.42 24.60
C VAL A 811 15.36 42.02 25.55
N GLY A 812 15.69 41.54 26.76
CA GLY A 812 14.72 41.16 27.78
C GLY A 812 14.15 39.74 27.59
N CYS A 813 13.34 39.28 28.56
CA CYS A 813 12.82 37.90 28.60
C CYS A 813 11.61 37.65 27.67
N GLN A 814 10.96 38.70 27.17
CA GLN A 814 9.77 38.59 26.31
C GLN A 814 10.12 38.24 24.85
N VAL A 815 11.36 38.47 24.44
CA VAL A 815 11.84 38.16 23.09
C VAL A 815 12.20 36.68 23.00
N ILE A 816 11.76 36.02 21.92
CA ILE A 816 12.12 34.62 21.68
C ILE A 816 13.57 34.56 21.19
N ILE A 817 14.41 33.76 21.86
CA ILE A 817 15.79 33.51 21.44
C ILE A 817 15.94 32.03 21.11
N ARG A 818 16.48 31.76 19.92
CA ARG A 818 16.88 30.44 19.42
C ARG A 818 18.38 30.46 19.17
N ALA A 819 19.05 29.35 19.41
CA ALA A 819 20.46 29.18 19.07
C ALA A 819 20.60 28.02 18.08
N ASP A 820 21.57 28.12 17.18
CA ASP A 820 21.75 27.18 16.07
C ASP A 820 23.24 26.84 15.94
N ALA A 821 23.57 25.61 16.34
CA ALA A 821 24.94 25.12 16.46
C ALA A 821 25.37 24.23 15.28
N ASN A 822 24.42 23.82 14.43
CA ASN A 822 24.67 23.07 13.20
C ASN A 822 25.53 21.80 13.41
N ARG A 823 25.26 21.05 14.49
CA ARG A 823 26.03 19.87 14.93
C ARG A 823 27.53 20.09 15.10
N SER A 824 27.98 21.29 15.43
CA SER A 824 29.42 21.60 15.41
C SER A 824 30.16 21.17 16.68
N TRP A 825 29.50 21.09 17.84
CA TRP A 825 30.15 20.77 19.10
C TRP A 825 30.21 19.28 19.39
N THR A 826 31.30 18.86 20.03
CA THR A 826 31.34 17.59 20.76
C THR A 826 30.33 17.60 21.92
N TYR A 827 29.98 16.43 22.44
CA TYR A 827 29.06 16.32 23.58
C TYR A 827 29.50 17.16 24.79
N GLU A 828 30.80 17.13 25.10
CA GLU A 828 31.39 17.85 26.24
C GLU A 828 31.34 19.38 26.06
N GLU A 829 31.63 19.85 24.84
CA GLU A 829 31.54 21.27 24.47
C GLU A 829 30.10 21.79 24.52
N ALA A 830 29.15 21.02 24.00
CA ALA A 830 27.73 21.34 24.08
C ALA A 830 27.26 21.42 25.55
N MET A 831 27.69 20.47 26.39
CA MET A 831 27.37 20.49 27.82
C MET A 831 27.99 21.70 28.52
N LYS A 832 29.22 22.06 28.18
CA LYS A 832 29.87 23.29 28.66
C LYS A 832 29.01 24.50 28.32
N PHE A 833 28.63 24.71 27.06
CA PHE A 833 27.71 25.79 26.64
C PHE A 833 26.40 25.78 27.44
N SER A 834 25.77 24.61 27.54
CA SER A 834 24.46 24.45 28.20
C SER A 834 24.44 24.93 29.64
N SER A 835 25.53 24.69 30.39
CA SER A 835 25.63 25.05 31.81
C SER A 835 25.60 26.56 32.07
N PHE A 836 25.93 27.38 31.06
CA PHE A 836 25.95 28.85 31.16
C PHE A 836 24.70 29.52 30.55
N VAL A 837 23.94 28.81 29.71
CA VAL A 837 22.75 29.36 29.04
C VAL A 837 21.42 28.80 29.57
N LYS A 838 21.46 27.87 30.53
CA LYS A 838 20.27 27.26 31.12
C LYS A 838 19.25 28.28 31.64
N ASP A 839 19.73 29.34 32.27
CA ASP A 839 18.89 30.41 32.83
C ASP A 839 18.57 31.53 31.82
N CYS A 840 19.01 31.40 30.55
CA CYS A 840 18.77 32.40 29.52
C CYS A 840 17.41 32.25 28.81
N ASN A 841 16.55 31.32 29.25
CA ASN A 841 15.21 31.09 28.68
C ASN A 841 15.24 30.95 27.14
N LEU A 842 16.10 30.06 26.63
CA LEU A 842 16.12 29.74 25.20
C LEU A 842 14.86 28.96 24.82
N GLN A 843 14.27 29.26 23.66
CA GLN A 843 13.14 28.47 23.17
C GLN A 843 13.58 27.05 22.80
N TYR A 844 14.73 26.94 22.14
CA TYR A 844 15.44 25.70 21.89
C TYR A 844 16.84 26.00 21.32
N ILE A 845 17.68 24.96 21.24
CA ILE A 845 18.92 24.93 20.46
C ILE A 845 18.75 23.96 19.28
N GLU A 846 19.10 24.37 18.06
CA GLU A 846 19.11 23.51 16.87
C GLU A 846 20.38 22.62 16.92
N GLU A 847 20.15 21.32 17.06
CA GLU A 847 21.13 20.21 17.07
C GLU A 847 22.54 20.55 17.59
N PRO A 848 22.71 20.67 18.92
CA PRO A 848 23.97 21.12 19.52
C PRO A 848 25.14 20.14 19.38
N VAL A 849 24.87 18.85 19.18
CA VAL A 849 25.88 17.79 19.25
C VAL A 849 26.19 17.21 17.88
N GLN A 850 27.46 16.85 17.65
CA GLN A 850 27.94 16.23 16.40
C GLN A 850 27.25 14.89 16.08
N ASP A 851 27.08 14.05 17.10
CA ASP A 851 26.53 12.71 16.95
C ASP A 851 25.03 12.71 17.30
N GLU A 852 24.22 12.24 16.35
CA GLU A 852 22.76 12.17 16.43
C GLU A 852 22.29 11.32 17.61
N ASP A 853 23.01 10.25 17.94
CA ASP A 853 22.65 9.34 19.05
C ASP A 853 22.84 10.01 20.42
N ASN A 854 23.60 11.11 20.51
CA ASN A 854 23.80 11.87 21.75
C ASN A 854 22.76 12.98 21.98
N ILE A 855 21.86 13.24 21.03
CA ILE A 855 20.84 14.31 21.12
C ILE A 855 19.92 14.08 22.33
N LEU A 856 19.41 12.86 22.49
CA LEU A 856 18.51 12.52 23.61
C LEU A 856 19.23 12.60 24.95
N LYS A 857 20.46 12.08 25.01
CA LYS A 857 21.31 12.17 26.21
C LYS A 857 21.58 13.63 26.61
N PHE A 858 21.84 14.50 25.63
CA PHE A 858 22.03 15.93 25.90
C PHE A 858 20.76 16.58 26.44
N CYS A 859 19.57 16.23 25.92
CA CYS A 859 18.30 16.73 26.43
C CYS A 859 18.13 16.41 27.93
N GLU A 860 18.37 15.16 28.30
CA GLU A 860 18.18 14.65 29.65
C GLU A 860 19.17 15.29 30.65
N GLU A 861 20.44 15.43 30.27
CA GLU A 861 21.47 15.95 31.18
C GLU A 861 21.50 17.48 31.25
N SER A 862 21.30 18.20 30.14
CA SER A 862 21.30 19.67 30.14
C SER A 862 20.00 20.26 30.69
N GLY A 863 18.87 19.62 30.38
CA GLY A 863 17.53 20.15 30.59
C GLY A 863 17.14 21.27 29.61
N LEU A 864 17.90 21.47 28.53
CA LEU A 864 17.57 22.42 27.47
C LEU A 864 16.73 21.76 26.38
N SER A 865 15.79 22.52 25.81
CA SER A 865 15.01 22.09 24.66
C SER A 865 15.84 22.10 23.37
N ILE A 866 15.63 21.09 22.53
CA ILE A 866 16.29 20.95 21.23
C ILE A 866 15.27 21.06 20.10
N ALA A 867 15.71 21.60 18.96
CA ALA A 867 15.00 21.45 17.70
C ALA A 867 15.80 20.56 16.73
N LEU A 868 15.08 19.69 16.02
CA LEU A 868 15.65 18.89 14.94
C LEU A 868 15.78 19.75 13.68
N ASP A 869 16.95 19.72 13.05
CA ASP A 869 17.24 20.38 11.77
C ASP A 869 18.01 19.40 10.88
N GLU A 870 19.31 19.19 11.09
CA GLU A 870 20.13 18.29 10.26
C GLU A 870 19.71 16.82 10.33
N THR A 871 19.05 16.39 11.42
CA THR A 871 18.48 15.04 11.54
C THR A 871 17.48 14.76 10.43
N ILE A 872 16.68 15.76 10.05
CA ILE A 872 15.60 15.56 9.09
C ILE A 872 16.02 15.79 7.63
N ASP A 873 17.24 16.30 7.41
CA ASP A 873 17.76 16.57 6.07
C ASP A 873 17.93 15.27 5.25
N ASN A 874 18.42 14.19 5.85
CA ASN A 874 18.80 12.99 5.09
C ASN A 874 17.70 11.93 4.93
N ILE A 875 16.43 12.35 4.99
CA ILE A 875 15.28 11.45 4.94
C ILE A 875 14.86 11.23 3.48
N GLN A 876 15.31 10.14 2.85
CA GLN A 876 14.97 9.84 1.45
C GLN A 876 13.80 8.85 1.26
N GLU A 877 13.55 7.92 2.18
CA GLU A 877 12.61 6.81 1.89
C GLU A 877 11.45 6.62 2.87
N ASN A 878 11.51 7.19 4.08
CA ASN A 878 10.36 7.25 4.98
C ASN A 878 10.67 8.16 6.19
N PRO A 879 10.14 9.39 6.27
CA PRO A 879 10.41 10.26 7.41
C PRO A 879 10.02 9.65 8.75
N MET A 880 8.99 8.81 8.77
CA MET A 880 8.46 8.25 10.01
C MET A 880 9.43 7.27 10.67
N GLU A 881 10.17 6.48 9.89
CA GLU A 881 11.14 5.51 10.43
C GLU A 881 12.30 6.18 11.16
N LYS A 882 12.75 7.34 10.67
CA LYS A 882 13.81 8.11 11.34
C LYS A 882 13.28 8.87 12.55
N LEU A 883 12.10 9.48 12.40
CA LEU A 883 11.50 10.35 13.42
C LEU A 883 11.01 9.60 14.66
N VAL A 884 10.73 8.29 14.57
CA VAL A 884 10.28 7.47 15.71
C VAL A 884 11.24 7.51 16.91
N LYS A 885 12.53 7.80 16.69
CA LYS A 885 13.54 7.92 17.76
C LYS A 885 13.44 9.24 18.54
N PHE A 886 12.78 10.27 17.99
CA PHE A 886 12.83 11.64 18.52
C PHE A 886 11.51 12.08 19.15
N THR A 887 10.85 11.18 19.87
CA THR A 887 9.55 11.48 20.51
C THR A 887 9.69 12.18 21.85
N HIS A 888 10.89 12.20 22.46
CA HIS A 888 11.16 12.77 23.77
C HIS A 888 10.62 14.22 23.94
N PRO A 889 10.04 14.60 25.11
CA PRO A 889 9.39 15.91 25.31
C PRO A 889 10.33 17.12 25.16
N ALA A 890 11.62 16.96 25.46
CA ALA A 890 12.61 18.03 25.29
C ALA A 890 12.95 18.31 23.81
N ILE A 891 12.62 17.40 22.89
CA ILE A 891 12.60 17.71 21.46
C ILE A 891 11.37 18.56 21.20
N ALA A 892 11.56 19.88 21.27
CA ALA A 892 10.51 20.88 21.31
C ALA A 892 10.06 21.34 19.92
N ALA A 893 10.93 21.25 18.90
CA ALA A 893 10.61 21.70 17.56
C ALA A 893 11.27 20.89 16.45
N VAL A 894 10.74 21.05 15.24
CA VAL A 894 11.32 20.55 13.99
C VAL A 894 11.45 21.71 13.01
N VAL A 895 12.66 21.93 12.51
CA VAL A 895 13.02 22.98 11.57
C VAL A 895 12.99 22.41 10.15
N ILE A 896 11.91 22.66 9.43
CA ILE A 896 11.67 22.07 8.11
C ILE A 896 12.14 23.02 7.03
N LYS A 897 13.10 22.57 6.21
CA LYS A 897 13.51 23.26 4.99
C LYS A 897 12.97 22.45 3.79
N PRO A 898 11.91 22.90 3.09
CA PRO A 898 11.29 22.11 2.02
C PRO A 898 12.27 21.67 0.90
N SER A 899 13.25 22.51 0.56
CA SER A 899 14.32 22.21 -0.40
C SER A 899 15.23 21.05 0.03
N VAL A 900 15.29 20.76 1.32
CA VAL A 900 16.21 19.79 1.94
C VAL A 900 15.50 18.49 2.30
N VAL A 901 14.28 18.58 2.83
CA VAL A 901 13.46 17.38 3.12
C VAL A 901 12.83 16.76 1.87
N GLY A 902 13.00 17.39 0.70
CA GLY A 902 12.55 16.87 -0.59
C GLY A 902 11.12 17.22 -0.96
N GLY A 903 10.71 18.47 -0.74
CA GLY A 903 9.45 19.02 -1.22
C GLY A 903 8.40 19.29 -0.15
N PHE A 904 7.26 19.81 -0.60
CA PHE A 904 6.13 20.21 0.24
C PHE A 904 5.37 19.00 0.78
N GLU A 905 5.31 17.90 0.03
CA GLU A 905 4.68 16.65 0.49
C GLU A 905 5.44 16.06 1.69
N ASN A 906 6.76 15.91 1.58
CA ASN A 906 7.58 15.43 2.70
C ASN A 906 7.57 16.42 3.87
N ALA A 907 7.64 17.73 3.59
CA ALA A 907 7.55 18.76 4.61
C ALA A 907 6.22 18.71 5.37
N ALA A 908 5.09 18.51 4.68
CA ALA A 908 3.77 18.39 5.32
C ALA A 908 3.68 17.12 6.16
N LEU A 909 4.26 16.01 5.70
CA LEU A 909 4.30 14.74 6.45
C LEU A 909 5.10 14.86 7.75
N ILE A 910 6.28 15.50 7.70
CA ILE A 910 7.11 15.77 8.88
C ILE A 910 6.37 16.72 9.85
N ALA A 911 5.72 17.76 9.33
CA ALA A 911 4.94 18.70 10.14
C ALA A 911 3.76 18.01 10.85
N GLN A 912 3.04 17.12 10.16
CA GLN A 912 1.96 16.34 10.76
C GLN A 912 2.45 15.45 11.90
N TRP A 913 3.61 14.79 11.73
CA TRP A 913 4.22 14.01 12.79
C TRP A 913 4.59 14.88 13.99
N ALA A 914 5.19 16.04 13.73
CA ALA A 914 5.56 16.98 14.79
C ALA A 914 4.33 17.41 15.59
N TYR A 915 3.24 17.80 14.94
CA TYR A 915 1.98 18.15 15.63
C TYR A 915 1.39 16.99 16.43
N HIS A 916 1.42 15.78 15.88
CA HIS A 916 0.94 14.58 16.57
C HIS A 916 1.76 14.30 17.86
N MET A 917 3.07 14.58 17.82
CA MET A 917 3.98 14.47 18.97
C MET A 917 4.00 15.72 19.88
N GLY A 918 3.12 16.71 19.65
CA GLY A 918 3.06 17.94 20.43
C GLY A 918 4.25 18.88 20.24
N LYS A 919 4.94 18.80 19.09
CA LYS A 919 6.14 19.57 18.76
C LYS A 919 5.81 20.77 17.89
N MET A 920 6.59 21.84 18.04
CA MET A 920 6.48 23.03 17.20
C MET A 920 7.10 22.78 15.82
N VAL A 921 6.51 23.35 14.78
CA VAL A 921 7.02 23.27 13.41
C VAL A 921 7.50 24.63 12.96
N VAL A 922 8.74 24.72 12.50
CA VAL A 922 9.35 25.96 11.99
C VAL A 922 9.76 25.73 10.55
N VAL A 923 9.06 26.34 9.60
CA VAL A 923 9.54 26.38 8.20
C VAL A 923 10.74 27.33 8.11
N SER A 924 11.85 26.87 7.53
CA SER A 924 13.08 27.63 7.36
C SER A 924 13.54 27.62 5.91
N ALA A 925 14.35 28.62 5.56
CA ALA A 925 15.01 28.74 4.27
C ALA A 925 16.52 28.43 4.40
N ALA A 926 17.11 27.89 3.35
CA ALA A 926 18.54 27.65 3.14
C ALA A 926 19.07 28.50 1.98
N PHE A 927 18.91 29.84 2.08
CA PHE A 927 19.32 30.83 1.07
C PHE A 927 18.54 30.76 -0.24
N GLU A 928 17.31 30.27 -0.25
CA GLU A 928 16.45 30.36 -1.43
C GLU A 928 16.00 31.81 -1.67
N SER A 929 15.65 32.08 -2.92
CA SER A 929 15.25 33.40 -3.40
C SER A 929 13.82 33.79 -3.01
N SER A 930 13.40 35.02 -3.35
CA SER A 930 12.00 35.47 -3.15
C SER A 930 10.95 34.55 -3.79
N LEU A 931 11.30 33.77 -4.82
CA LEU A 931 10.39 32.77 -5.41
C LEU A 931 10.03 31.68 -4.39
N SER A 932 11.04 31.00 -3.83
CA SER A 932 10.81 29.97 -2.80
C SER A 932 10.25 30.56 -1.51
N LEU A 933 10.73 31.73 -1.08
CA LEU A 933 10.22 32.37 0.14
C LEU A 933 8.73 32.71 0.02
N SER A 934 8.24 33.04 -1.18
CA SER A 934 6.81 33.27 -1.43
C SER A 934 5.99 31.98 -1.28
N ALA A 935 6.50 30.85 -1.78
CA ALA A 935 5.87 29.55 -1.58
C ALA A 935 5.95 29.09 -0.12
N TYR A 936 7.09 29.29 0.55
CA TYR A 936 7.30 28.92 1.96
C TYR A 936 6.43 29.77 2.90
N THR A 937 6.18 31.04 2.57
CA THR A 937 5.23 31.89 3.31
C THR A 937 3.82 31.32 3.23
N GLN A 938 3.34 30.99 2.02
CA GLN A 938 2.03 30.37 1.82
C GLN A 938 1.93 29.00 2.51
N PHE A 939 2.98 28.19 2.42
CA PHE A 939 3.04 26.89 3.06
C PHE A 939 3.11 26.97 4.60
N SER A 940 3.82 27.95 5.16
CA SER A 940 3.87 28.19 6.61
C SER A 940 2.48 28.52 7.15
N CYS A 941 1.74 29.40 6.48
CA CYS A 941 0.35 29.69 6.83
C CYS A 941 -0.54 28.44 6.74
N TYR A 942 -0.36 27.60 5.71
CA TYR A 942 -1.05 26.32 5.60
C TYR A 942 -0.78 25.40 6.80
N LEU A 943 0.49 25.29 7.21
CA LEU A 943 0.88 24.48 8.37
C LEU A 943 0.32 25.02 9.69
N GLU A 944 0.24 26.34 9.87
CA GLU A 944 -0.40 26.95 11.04
C GLU A 944 -1.91 26.65 11.08
N MET A 945 -2.59 26.69 9.93
CA MET A 945 -4.00 26.31 9.83
C MET A 945 -4.22 24.82 10.17
N LEU A 946 -3.33 23.93 9.71
CA LEU A 946 -3.36 22.51 10.06
C LEU A 946 -3.12 22.26 11.56
N SER A 947 -2.17 23.00 12.15
CA SER A 947 -1.86 22.94 13.59
C SER A 947 -3.12 23.22 14.42
N LEU A 948 -3.82 24.32 14.11
CA LEU A 948 -5.07 24.69 14.80
C LEU A 948 -6.16 23.62 14.67
N GLY A 949 -6.24 22.93 13.52
CA GLY A 949 -7.15 21.80 13.33
C GLY A 949 -6.79 20.59 14.18
N THR A 950 -5.49 20.31 14.31
CA THR A 950 -4.95 19.16 15.08
C THR A 950 -5.11 19.37 16.58
N PHE A 951 -4.81 20.57 17.11
CA PHE A 951 -4.96 20.86 18.54
C PHE A 951 -6.41 20.90 19.01
N LYS A 952 -7.37 21.26 18.13
CA LYS A 952 -8.81 21.14 18.41
C LYS A 952 -9.27 19.69 18.64
N VAL A 953 -8.55 18.70 18.10
CA VAL A 953 -8.86 17.28 18.27
C VAL A 953 -8.38 16.73 19.61
N SER A 954 -7.31 17.31 20.15
CA SER A 954 -6.58 16.86 21.34
C SER A 954 -6.86 17.65 22.63
N ASP A 955 -7.92 18.47 22.67
CA ASP A 955 -8.35 19.29 23.82
C ASP A 955 -7.26 20.22 24.41
N ASN A 956 -6.19 20.50 23.65
CA ASN A 956 -5.05 21.29 24.10
C ASN A 956 -5.18 22.79 23.75
N VAL A 957 -4.58 23.63 24.61
CA VAL A 957 -4.55 25.10 24.51
C VAL A 957 -4.06 25.56 23.13
N ALA A 958 -4.67 26.62 22.60
CA ALA A 958 -4.26 27.22 21.32
C ALA A 958 -2.76 27.56 21.32
N ALA A 959 -2.02 27.02 20.36
CA ALA A 959 -0.59 27.27 20.23
C ALA A 959 -0.31 28.75 19.88
N PRO A 960 0.72 29.38 20.47
CA PRO A 960 1.14 30.73 20.09
C PRO A 960 1.64 30.77 18.63
N ALA A 961 1.53 31.93 17.99
CA ALA A 961 2.01 32.15 16.62
C ALA A 961 3.51 31.83 16.51
N VAL A 962 3.90 31.13 15.44
CA VAL A 962 5.28 30.66 15.25
C VAL A 962 6.05 31.66 14.41
N ALA A 963 7.22 32.10 14.89
CA ALA A 963 8.16 32.84 14.04
C ALA A 963 8.95 31.86 13.15
N HIS A 964 8.81 31.99 11.83
CA HIS A 964 9.40 31.11 10.82
C HIS A 964 10.81 31.55 10.40
N GLY A 965 11.68 30.59 10.08
CA GLY A 965 13.09 30.78 9.73
C GLY A 965 13.35 31.30 8.32
N LEU A 966 12.56 32.27 7.84
CA LEU A 966 12.65 32.80 6.48
C LEU A 966 13.58 34.02 6.37
N GLY A 967 14.36 34.32 7.41
CA GLY A 967 15.21 35.52 7.52
C GLY A 967 16.44 35.55 6.61
N THR A 968 16.75 34.48 5.88
CA THR A 968 17.93 34.40 4.99
C THR A 968 17.89 35.39 3.82
N TYR A 969 16.72 35.93 3.49
CA TYR A 969 16.56 36.95 2.43
C TYR A 969 17.46 38.17 2.63
N ARG A 970 17.76 38.53 3.90
CA ARG A 970 18.65 39.65 4.23
C ARG A 970 20.10 39.41 3.83
N TRP A 971 20.47 38.19 3.46
CA TRP A 971 21.82 37.83 3.03
C TRP A 971 21.96 37.76 1.51
N LEU A 972 20.89 38.03 0.75
CA LEU A 972 20.91 38.08 -0.71
C LEU A 972 21.14 39.53 -1.17
N LYS A 973 22.21 39.77 -1.96
CA LYS A 973 22.43 41.09 -2.60
C LYS A 973 21.53 41.32 -3.81
N GLU A 974 21.15 40.23 -4.45
CA GLU A 974 20.36 40.19 -5.67
C GLU A 974 19.31 39.09 -5.53
N ASP A 975 18.26 39.17 -6.35
CA ASP A 975 17.19 38.19 -6.37
C ASP A 975 16.93 37.69 -7.81
N VAL A 976 16.30 36.52 -7.92
CA VAL A 976 15.88 35.92 -9.18
C VAL A 976 14.72 36.67 -9.84
N THR A 977 14.12 37.63 -9.14
CA THR A 977 13.10 38.54 -9.65
C THR A 977 13.48 40.01 -9.42
N PRO A 978 13.11 40.95 -10.31
CA PRO A 978 13.34 42.37 -10.07
C PRO A 978 12.47 42.95 -8.93
N ASN A 979 11.38 42.26 -8.56
CA ASN A 979 10.44 42.69 -7.52
C ASN A 979 10.42 41.64 -6.39
N PRO A 980 11.39 41.68 -5.44
CA PRO A 980 11.50 40.68 -4.39
C PRO A 980 10.30 40.70 -3.42
N LEU A 981 10.15 39.62 -2.65
CA LEU A 981 9.09 39.48 -1.67
C LEU A 981 9.21 40.58 -0.62
N PHE A 982 8.10 41.29 -0.36
CA PHE A 982 8.09 42.36 0.61
C PHE A 982 7.94 41.80 2.03
N ILE A 983 9.05 41.84 2.80
CA ILE A 983 9.10 41.46 4.21
C ILE A 983 9.40 42.70 5.02
N CYS A 984 8.42 43.19 5.79
CA CYS A 984 8.55 44.42 6.54
C CYS A 984 7.75 44.38 7.85
N ARG A 985 7.93 45.41 8.68
CA ARG A 985 7.10 45.62 9.87
C ARG A 985 5.66 45.90 9.45
N ASN A 986 4.73 45.07 9.89
CA ASN A 986 3.31 45.27 9.68
C ASN A 986 2.79 46.38 10.62
N PRO A 987 2.11 47.41 10.10
CA PRO A 987 1.61 48.51 10.92
C PRO A 987 0.49 48.11 11.89
N LYS A 988 -0.23 47.02 11.63
CA LYS A 988 -1.32 46.52 12.50
C LYS A 988 -0.81 45.63 13.62
N SER A 989 0.02 44.63 13.31
CA SER A 989 0.54 43.69 14.32
C SER A 989 1.77 44.23 15.05
N GLY A 990 2.48 45.17 14.44
CA GLY A 990 3.73 45.72 14.95
C GLY A 990 4.95 44.82 14.74
N PHE A 991 4.76 43.63 14.16
CA PHE A 991 5.81 42.63 13.93
C PHE A 991 6.32 42.61 12.50
N VAL A 992 7.56 42.13 12.27
CA VAL A 992 8.08 41.86 10.93
C VAL A 992 7.49 40.57 10.38
N GLU A 993 6.79 40.68 9.26
CA GLU A 993 5.99 39.60 8.69
C GLU A 993 6.13 39.54 7.16
N ALA A 994 5.85 38.36 6.59
CA ALA A 994 5.62 38.16 5.16
C ALA A 994 4.12 37.97 4.90
N SER A 995 3.58 38.74 3.95
CA SER A 995 2.17 38.71 3.57
C SER A 995 1.89 37.60 2.55
N VAL A 996 0.88 36.75 2.80
CA VAL A 996 0.40 35.76 1.82
C VAL A 996 -0.10 36.44 0.54
N ALA A 997 -0.69 37.64 0.64
CA ALA A 997 -1.18 38.37 -0.53
C ALA A 997 -0.03 38.88 -1.43
N ASP A 998 1.07 39.32 -0.84
CA ASP A 998 2.25 39.77 -1.59
C ASP A 998 3.01 38.58 -2.17
N ALA A 999 3.13 37.48 -1.41
CA ALA A 999 3.69 36.22 -1.90
C ALA A 999 2.91 35.66 -3.08
N SER A 1000 1.58 35.66 -3.00
CA SER A 1000 0.70 35.22 -4.10
C SER A 1000 0.85 36.12 -5.33
N ARG A 1001 0.93 37.44 -5.14
CA ARG A 1001 1.15 38.39 -6.24
C ARG A 1001 2.49 38.17 -6.92
N LEU A 1002 3.55 37.96 -6.15
CA LEU A 1002 4.89 37.72 -6.67
C LEU A 1002 4.92 36.48 -7.57
N VAL A 1003 4.29 35.37 -7.15
CA VAL A 1003 4.26 34.13 -7.94
C VAL A 1003 3.46 34.31 -9.23
N ARG A 1004 2.30 34.97 -9.18
CA ARG A 1004 1.45 35.21 -10.35
C ARG A 1004 2.10 36.15 -11.37
N ASP A 1005 2.70 37.23 -10.87
CA ASP A 1005 3.33 38.26 -11.70
C ASP A 1005 4.85 38.01 -11.85
N PHE A 1006 5.29 36.76 -11.62
CA PHE A 1006 6.71 36.42 -11.52
C PHE A 1006 7.43 36.67 -12.84
N GLN A 1007 8.47 37.51 -12.77
CA GLN A 1007 9.36 37.76 -13.88
C GLN A 1007 10.77 37.36 -13.50
N VAL A 1008 11.38 36.51 -14.33
CA VAL A 1008 12.78 36.12 -14.16
C VAL A 1008 13.68 37.33 -14.44
N ASN A 1009 14.51 37.67 -13.46
CA ASN A 1009 15.54 38.69 -13.58
C ASN A 1009 16.64 38.21 -14.54
N LYS A 1010 16.59 38.67 -15.79
CA LYS A 1010 17.55 38.27 -16.83
C LYS A 1010 19.01 38.62 -16.51
N LYS A 1011 19.28 39.50 -15.54
CA LYS A 1011 20.65 39.86 -15.15
C LYS A 1011 21.36 38.74 -14.38
N VAL A 1012 20.61 37.90 -13.67
CA VAL A 1012 21.17 36.82 -12.84
C VAL A 1012 21.10 35.45 -13.53
N VAL A 1013 20.42 35.36 -14.68
CA VAL A 1013 20.33 34.13 -15.49
C VAL A 1013 21.60 33.95 -16.30
N SER A 1014 22.25 32.79 -16.13
CA SER A 1014 23.45 32.41 -16.87
C SER A 1014 23.12 31.83 -18.25
N TYR A 1015 22.23 30.83 -18.30
CA TYR A 1015 21.74 30.21 -19.54
C TYR A 1015 20.42 29.48 -19.30
N VAL A 1016 19.73 29.13 -20.39
CA VAL A 1016 18.47 28.37 -20.38
C VAL A 1016 18.70 27.01 -21.00
N ILE A 1017 18.25 25.96 -20.33
CA ILE A 1017 18.21 24.61 -20.84
C ILE A 1017 16.98 24.50 -21.76
N VAL A 1018 17.23 24.24 -23.04
CA VAL A 1018 16.20 24.07 -24.07
C VAL A 1018 16.09 22.61 -24.49
N GLU A 1019 14.92 22.26 -25.03
CA GLU A 1019 14.66 20.92 -25.57
C GLU A 1019 15.64 20.59 -26.70
N GLU A 1020 16.17 19.37 -26.69
CA GLU A 1020 17.09 18.90 -27.72
C GLU A 1020 16.41 17.95 -28.71
N GLN A 1021 16.61 18.26 -29.99
CA GLN A 1021 16.14 17.45 -31.10
C GLN A 1021 17.05 16.22 -31.27
N VAL A 1022 16.42 15.06 -31.46
CA VAL A 1022 17.12 13.81 -31.78
C VAL A 1022 17.10 13.62 -33.29
N ARG A 1023 18.27 13.61 -33.91
CA ARG A 1023 18.40 13.31 -35.33
C ARG A 1023 18.40 11.81 -35.53
N GLN A 1024 17.52 11.32 -36.40
CA GLN A 1024 17.41 9.91 -36.76
C GLN A 1024 17.78 9.72 -38.23
N TYR A 1025 18.63 8.74 -38.54
CA TYR A 1025 19.06 8.42 -39.90
C TYR A 1025 19.54 6.97 -40.02
N GLN A 1026 19.56 6.46 -41.25
CA GLN A 1026 20.10 5.12 -41.55
C GLN A 1026 21.53 5.21 -42.10
N CYS A 1027 22.38 4.27 -41.68
CA CYS A 1027 23.75 4.14 -42.14
C CYS A 1027 24.02 2.71 -42.58
N ARG A 1028 24.43 2.50 -43.84
CA ARG A 1028 24.73 1.17 -44.38
C ARG A 1028 26.24 0.93 -44.34
N ILE A 1029 26.63 -0.21 -43.76
CA ILE A 1029 28.02 -0.66 -43.64
C ILE A 1029 28.17 -2.00 -44.33
N GLU A 1030 29.24 -2.16 -45.12
CA GLU A 1030 29.57 -3.41 -45.82
C GLU A 1030 30.94 -3.90 -45.33
N LEU A 1031 30.99 -5.12 -44.79
CA LEU A 1031 32.22 -5.73 -44.28
C LEU A 1031 32.21 -7.24 -44.57
N ASN A 1032 33.24 -7.74 -45.27
CA ASN A 1032 33.46 -9.17 -45.53
C ASN A 1032 32.21 -9.95 -46.02
N ASN A 1033 31.53 -9.44 -47.05
CA ASN A 1033 30.30 -9.98 -47.66
C ASN A 1033 29.02 -9.92 -46.79
N VAL A 1034 29.06 -9.25 -45.64
CA VAL A 1034 27.88 -8.94 -44.82
C VAL A 1034 27.59 -7.44 -44.95
N SER A 1035 26.37 -7.09 -45.34
CA SER A 1035 25.90 -5.70 -45.37
C SER A 1035 24.91 -5.48 -44.24
N CYS A 1036 25.06 -4.44 -43.42
CA CYS A 1036 24.08 -4.10 -42.38
C CYS A 1036 23.61 -2.66 -42.54
N SER A 1037 22.30 -2.46 -42.57
CA SER A 1037 21.66 -1.15 -42.53
C SER A 1037 21.33 -0.83 -41.08
N PHE A 1038 22.07 0.10 -40.47
CA PHE A 1038 21.89 0.50 -39.07
C PHE A 1038 20.95 1.69 -38.93
N GLU A 1039 20.04 1.61 -37.97
CA GLU A 1039 19.28 2.75 -37.47
C GLU A 1039 20.10 3.49 -36.41
N VAL A 1040 20.42 4.76 -36.67
CA VAL A 1040 21.26 5.60 -35.81
C VAL A 1040 20.47 6.81 -35.32
N ARG A 1041 20.60 7.10 -34.02
CA ARG A 1041 20.02 8.28 -33.39
C ARG A 1041 21.12 9.09 -32.72
N GLU A 1042 21.11 10.40 -32.91
CA GLU A 1042 22.16 11.31 -32.46
C GLU A 1042 21.58 12.59 -31.84
N THR A 1043 22.17 13.04 -30.73
CA THR A 1043 21.81 14.30 -30.06
C THR A 1043 23.00 14.86 -29.26
N GLY A 1044 22.91 16.10 -28.76
CA GLY A 1044 23.96 16.76 -28.00
C GLY A 1044 24.99 17.55 -28.78
N LEU A 1045 26.16 17.74 -28.16
CA LEU A 1045 27.22 18.60 -28.68
C LEU A 1045 27.63 18.22 -30.12
N LYS A 1046 27.87 19.24 -30.94
CA LYS A 1046 28.39 19.06 -32.31
C LYS A 1046 29.90 18.83 -32.35
N THR A 1047 30.60 19.04 -31.24
CA THR A 1047 32.04 18.79 -31.11
C THR A 1047 32.28 17.29 -30.91
N ASN A 1048 33.41 16.80 -31.42
CA ASN A 1048 33.77 15.38 -31.32
C ASN A 1048 34.69 15.08 -30.11
N ASP A 1049 34.81 16.00 -29.15
CA ASP A 1049 35.76 15.88 -28.03
C ASP A 1049 35.32 14.84 -26.98
N ASN A 1050 34.00 14.70 -26.79
CA ASN A 1050 33.40 13.75 -25.86
C ASN A 1050 32.19 13.06 -26.50
N VAL A 1051 32.40 11.85 -27.04
CA VAL A 1051 31.37 11.08 -27.75
C VAL A 1051 31.00 9.83 -26.96
N LEU A 1052 29.71 9.68 -26.65
CA LEU A 1052 29.13 8.51 -25.99
C LEU A 1052 28.33 7.69 -27.00
N VAL A 1053 28.64 6.41 -27.14
CA VAL A 1053 27.92 5.47 -28.02
C VAL A 1053 27.19 4.44 -27.18
N PHE A 1054 25.85 4.42 -27.24
CA PHE A 1054 24.97 3.60 -26.43
C PHE A 1054 24.55 2.32 -27.17
N LEU A 1055 24.80 1.17 -26.53
CA LEU A 1055 24.50 -0.17 -27.03
C LEU A 1055 23.47 -0.85 -26.11
N HIS A 1056 22.29 -1.16 -26.65
CA HIS A 1056 21.19 -1.76 -25.88
C HIS A 1056 21.37 -3.27 -25.63
N GLY A 1057 20.52 -3.84 -24.76
CA GLY A 1057 20.47 -5.27 -24.49
C GLY A 1057 19.67 -6.06 -25.53
N PHE A 1058 19.58 -7.38 -25.38
CA PHE A 1058 18.76 -8.22 -26.25
C PHE A 1058 17.26 -7.84 -26.16
N LEU A 1059 16.54 -7.81 -27.29
CA LEU A 1059 15.19 -7.21 -27.47
C LEU A 1059 15.12 -5.68 -27.25
N GLY A 1060 16.24 -5.05 -26.93
CA GLY A 1060 16.39 -3.60 -26.88
C GLY A 1060 16.31 -2.93 -28.25
N ASN A 1061 16.23 -1.61 -28.26
CA ASN A 1061 16.60 -0.79 -29.43
C ASN A 1061 17.19 0.56 -28.96
N GLY A 1062 17.69 1.37 -29.88
CA GLY A 1062 18.30 2.67 -29.57
C GLY A 1062 17.35 3.68 -28.93
N GLN A 1063 16.03 3.52 -29.09
CA GLN A 1063 15.02 4.38 -28.45
C GLN A 1063 15.12 4.31 -26.92
N ASP A 1064 15.49 3.15 -26.36
CA ASP A 1064 15.62 2.93 -24.91
C ASP A 1064 16.59 3.93 -24.25
N TRP A 1065 17.55 4.46 -25.02
CA TRP A 1065 18.57 5.37 -24.53
C TRP A 1065 18.21 6.84 -24.66
N ILE A 1066 17.17 7.22 -25.41
CA ILE A 1066 16.94 8.63 -25.77
C ILE A 1066 16.84 9.55 -24.56
N ASN A 1067 16.10 9.17 -23.53
CA ASN A 1067 15.95 10.01 -22.33
C ASN A 1067 17.30 10.21 -21.61
N ILE A 1068 18.14 9.18 -21.59
CA ILE A 1068 19.49 9.23 -21.00
C ILE A 1068 20.42 10.06 -21.91
N MET A 1069 20.38 9.85 -23.23
CA MET A 1069 21.17 10.63 -24.19
C MET A 1069 20.87 12.13 -24.08
N LYS A 1070 19.58 12.49 -24.05
CA LYS A 1070 19.11 13.87 -23.85
C LYS A 1070 19.50 14.43 -22.49
N THR A 1071 19.80 13.60 -21.50
CA THR A 1071 20.34 14.05 -20.21
C THR A 1071 21.79 14.53 -20.37
N PHE A 1072 22.64 13.75 -21.04
CA PHE A 1072 24.07 14.03 -21.21
C PHE A 1072 24.42 14.97 -22.36
N SER A 1073 23.44 15.33 -23.18
CA SER A 1073 23.62 16.01 -24.44
C SER A 1073 24.28 17.41 -24.34
N GLY A 1074 24.15 18.08 -23.18
CA GLY A 1074 24.88 19.33 -22.89
C GLY A 1074 26.39 19.16 -22.64
N SER A 1075 26.85 17.94 -22.37
CA SER A 1075 28.24 17.61 -22.00
C SER A 1075 28.91 16.60 -22.94
N ALA A 1076 28.14 15.95 -23.80
CA ALA A 1076 28.62 14.94 -24.73
C ALA A 1076 27.78 14.87 -26.00
N LYS A 1077 28.43 14.50 -27.10
CA LYS A 1077 27.76 14.00 -28.29
C LYS A 1077 27.27 12.59 -28.02
N CYS A 1078 25.96 12.38 -28.02
CA CYS A 1078 25.35 11.09 -27.69
C CYS A 1078 24.81 10.41 -28.94
N ILE A 1079 25.19 9.15 -29.16
CA ILE A 1079 24.77 8.34 -30.30
C ILE A 1079 24.23 7.01 -29.78
N SER A 1080 23.04 6.61 -30.21
CA SER A 1080 22.55 5.24 -30.01
C SER A 1080 22.32 4.56 -31.34
N VAL A 1081 22.45 3.24 -31.35
CA VAL A 1081 22.27 2.41 -32.54
C VAL A 1081 21.36 1.25 -32.21
N ASP A 1082 20.49 0.89 -33.15
CA ASP A 1082 19.82 -0.41 -33.12
C ASP A 1082 20.87 -1.47 -33.52
N LEU A 1083 21.16 -2.43 -32.64
CA LEU A 1083 22.09 -3.52 -32.93
C LEU A 1083 21.56 -4.40 -34.08
N PRO A 1084 22.41 -5.18 -34.78
CA PRO A 1084 21.96 -6.01 -35.89
C PRO A 1084 20.77 -6.90 -35.50
N GLY A 1085 19.75 -6.98 -36.37
CA GLY A 1085 18.51 -7.74 -36.13
C GLY A 1085 17.56 -7.12 -35.10
N HIS A 1086 17.91 -6.00 -34.47
CA HIS A 1086 17.05 -5.31 -33.51
C HIS A 1086 16.48 -4.03 -34.12
N GLY A 1087 15.33 -3.61 -33.60
CA GLY A 1087 14.64 -2.40 -34.04
C GLY A 1087 14.47 -2.36 -35.56
N LYS A 1088 15.00 -1.30 -36.19
CA LYS A 1088 14.98 -1.11 -37.65
C LYS A 1088 16.29 -1.48 -38.35
N SER A 1089 17.25 -2.05 -37.63
CA SER A 1089 18.54 -2.45 -38.21
C SER A 1089 18.42 -3.82 -38.89
N ILE A 1090 18.69 -3.86 -40.20
CA ILE A 1090 18.51 -5.07 -41.03
C ILE A 1090 19.87 -5.61 -41.48
N LEU A 1091 20.06 -6.92 -41.38
CA LEU A 1091 21.23 -7.61 -41.93
C LEU A 1091 20.90 -8.10 -43.36
N HIS A 1092 21.70 -7.70 -44.33
CA HIS A 1092 21.55 -8.01 -45.75
C HIS A 1092 22.67 -8.96 -46.22
N GLY A 1093 22.24 -10.01 -46.93
CA GLY A 1093 23.09 -11.06 -47.48
C GLY A 1093 23.23 -12.22 -46.51
N LEU A 1094 22.50 -13.32 -46.78
CA LEU A 1094 22.90 -14.72 -46.56
C LEU A 1094 21.77 -15.70 -46.93
N GLU A 1095 21.93 -16.41 -48.05
CA GLU A 1095 21.37 -17.74 -48.29
C GLU A 1095 22.43 -18.75 -47.85
N GLY A 1096 22.19 -19.54 -46.80
CA GLY A 1096 23.16 -20.55 -46.35
C GLY A 1096 22.72 -21.34 -45.12
N VAL A 1097 22.46 -22.63 -45.33
CA VAL A 1097 22.08 -23.62 -44.31
C VAL A 1097 23.35 -24.23 -43.70
N GLY A 1098 23.63 -23.93 -42.43
CA GLY A 1098 24.71 -24.54 -41.63
C GLY A 1098 24.31 -24.65 -40.15
N GLU A 1099 24.84 -25.66 -39.44
CA GLU A 1099 24.46 -26.00 -38.05
C GLU A 1099 25.07 -25.09 -36.96
N GLU A 1100 26.03 -24.21 -37.29
CA GLU A 1100 26.60 -23.23 -36.33
C GLU A 1100 26.11 -21.79 -36.57
N PRO A 1101 25.86 -21.00 -35.50
CA PRO A 1101 25.45 -19.60 -35.66
C PRO A 1101 26.61 -18.74 -36.19
N TRP A 1102 26.45 -18.13 -37.36
CA TRP A 1102 27.53 -17.35 -37.99
C TRP A 1102 27.76 -15.96 -37.35
N LEU A 1103 26.75 -15.39 -36.67
CA LEU A 1103 26.87 -14.11 -35.97
C LEU A 1103 27.63 -14.31 -34.66
N SER A 1104 28.95 -14.13 -34.67
CA SER A 1104 29.76 -14.17 -33.45
C SER A 1104 29.87 -12.78 -32.80
N LEU A 1105 30.22 -12.74 -31.51
CA LEU A 1105 30.56 -11.48 -30.81
C LEU A 1105 31.64 -10.69 -31.54
N GLU A 1106 32.61 -11.39 -32.13
CA GLU A 1106 33.70 -10.79 -32.90
C GLU A 1106 33.17 -10.13 -34.18
N THR A 1107 32.36 -10.83 -34.96
CA THR A 1107 31.76 -10.31 -36.20
C THR A 1107 30.92 -9.06 -35.93
N VAL A 1108 30.09 -9.09 -34.86
CA VAL A 1108 29.27 -7.93 -34.48
C VAL A 1108 30.15 -6.76 -34.04
N ALA A 1109 31.20 -7.00 -33.27
CA ALA A 1109 32.14 -5.98 -32.84
C ALA A 1109 32.88 -5.34 -34.02
N ASP A 1110 33.29 -6.13 -35.03
CA ASP A 1110 33.97 -5.64 -36.23
C ASP A 1110 33.04 -4.74 -37.07
N ILE A 1111 31.78 -5.14 -37.29
CA ILE A 1111 30.80 -4.33 -38.03
C ILE A 1111 30.48 -3.03 -37.26
N LEU A 1112 30.30 -3.10 -35.94
CA LEU A 1112 30.06 -1.91 -35.12
C LEU A 1112 31.28 -0.99 -35.07
N HIS A 1113 32.50 -1.53 -35.11
CA HIS A 1113 33.72 -0.73 -35.21
C HIS A 1113 33.73 0.10 -36.50
N GLU A 1114 33.40 -0.51 -37.64
CA GLU A 1114 33.28 0.21 -38.92
C GLU A 1114 32.16 1.27 -38.89
N LEU A 1115 31.00 0.93 -38.32
CA LEU A 1115 29.92 1.90 -38.12
C LEU A 1115 30.38 3.11 -37.29
N ILE A 1116 31.00 2.85 -36.13
CA ILE A 1116 31.52 3.89 -35.22
C ILE A 1116 32.57 4.74 -35.94
N HIS A 1117 33.41 4.14 -36.78
CA HIS A 1117 34.39 4.88 -37.57
C HIS A 1117 33.72 5.87 -38.54
N HIS A 1118 32.57 5.52 -39.12
CA HIS A 1118 31.81 6.38 -40.02
C HIS A 1118 31.05 7.50 -39.30
N ILE A 1119 30.40 7.20 -38.17
CA ILE A 1119 29.49 8.15 -37.49
C ILE A 1119 30.20 9.02 -36.44
N ALA A 1120 31.37 8.62 -35.96
CA ALA A 1120 32.14 9.33 -34.95
C ALA A 1120 33.64 9.33 -35.30
N PRO A 1121 34.20 10.43 -35.85
CA PRO A 1121 35.61 10.48 -36.25
C PRO A 1121 36.60 10.36 -35.08
N ALA A 1122 36.27 10.91 -33.90
CA ALA A 1122 37.12 10.86 -32.71
C ALA A 1122 37.07 9.50 -31.97
N LYS A 1123 37.80 9.39 -30.85
CA LYS A 1123 37.64 8.25 -29.94
C LYS A 1123 36.31 8.35 -29.19
N VAL A 1124 35.66 7.21 -28.94
CA VAL A 1124 34.34 7.15 -28.29
C VAL A 1124 34.39 6.40 -26.97
N THR A 1125 33.49 6.73 -26.04
CA THR A 1125 33.21 5.90 -24.86
C THR A 1125 31.95 5.09 -25.12
N LEU A 1126 32.02 3.77 -24.96
CA LEU A 1126 30.87 2.88 -25.15
C LEU A 1126 30.06 2.75 -23.87
N VAL A 1127 28.75 2.88 -23.95
CA VAL A 1127 27.83 2.63 -22.83
C VAL A 1127 26.97 1.45 -23.21
N GLY A 1128 27.18 0.31 -22.57
CA GLY A 1128 26.49 -0.92 -22.92
C GLY A 1128 25.59 -1.43 -21.81
N TYR A 1129 24.39 -1.89 -22.16
CA TYR A 1129 23.49 -2.62 -21.27
C TYR A 1129 23.39 -4.10 -21.66
N SER A 1130 23.52 -5.02 -20.70
CA SER A 1130 23.34 -6.46 -20.90
C SER A 1130 24.16 -7.02 -22.08
N MET A 1131 23.53 -7.41 -23.19
CA MET A 1131 24.23 -7.82 -24.41
C MET A 1131 25.15 -6.71 -24.97
N GLY A 1132 24.66 -5.47 -25.04
CA GLY A 1132 25.45 -4.31 -25.44
C GLY A 1132 26.64 -4.05 -24.52
N ALA A 1133 26.53 -4.37 -23.22
CA ALA A 1133 27.66 -4.29 -22.28
C ALA A 1133 28.76 -5.29 -22.65
N ARG A 1134 28.39 -6.50 -23.07
CA ARG A 1134 29.36 -7.53 -23.50
C ARG A 1134 30.09 -7.13 -24.78
N ILE A 1135 29.34 -6.59 -25.73
CA ILE A 1135 29.91 -6.01 -26.96
C ILE A 1135 30.86 -4.86 -26.61
N ALA A 1136 30.43 -3.93 -25.76
CA ALA A 1136 31.26 -2.80 -25.33
C ALA A 1136 32.55 -3.23 -24.65
N LEU A 1137 32.49 -4.23 -23.76
CA LEU A 1137 33.64 -4.80 -23.08
C LEU A 1137 34.63 -5.42 -24.08
N PHE A 1138 34.13 -6.24 -25.02
CA PHE A 1138 34.95 -6.86 -26.05
C PHE A 1138 35.61 -5.81 -26.97
N MET A 1139 34.84 -4.81 -27.42
CA MET A 1139 35.35 -3.73 -28.26
C MET A 1139 36.39 -2.86 -27.55
N ALA A 1140 36.21 -2.59 -26.25
CA ALA A 1140 37.20 -1.83 -25.47
C ALA A 1140 38.55 -2.56 -25.38
N LEU A 1141 38.54 -3.89 -25.35
CA LEU A 1141 39.74 -4.71 -25.35
C LEU A 1141 40.36 -4.84 -26.75
N LYS A 1142 39.55 -5.07 -27.79
CA LYS A 1142 40.03 -5.31 -29.16
C LYS A 1142 40.44 -4.02 -29.89
N PHE A 1143 39.74 -2.90 -29.66
CA PHE A 1143 39.85 -1.67 -30.44
C PHE A 1143 40.27 -0.44 -29.59
N GLY A 1144 41.25 -0.58 -28.71
CA GLY A 1144 41.70 0.51 -27.81
C GLY A 1144 42.24 1.77 -28.52
N THR A 1145 42.52 1.70 -29.81
CA THR A 1145 42.85 2.87 -30.65
C THR A 1145 41.62 3.73 -30.93
N LYS A 1146 40.42 3.15 -31.03
CA LYS A 1146 39.16 3.85 -31.30
C LYS A 1146 38.28 4.03 -30.06
N ILE A 1147 38.31 3.08 -29.14
CA ILE A 1147 37.51 3.08 -27.91
C ILE A 1147 38.32 3.70 -26.77
N LYS A 1148 37.84 4.83 -26.25
CA LYS A 1148 38.44 5.57 -25.11
C LYS A 1148 38.18 4.86 -23.77
N GLY A 1149 37.02 4.24 -23.63
CA GLY A 1149 36.58 3.54 -22.43
C GLY A 1149 35.21 2.89 -22.61
N ALA A 1150 34.76 2.13 -21.61
CA ALA A 1150 33.45 1.50 -21.61
C ALA A 1150 32.76 1.61 -20.24
N ILE A 1151 31.45 1.85 -20.25
CA ILE A 1151 30.55 1.82 -19.10
C ILE A 1151 29.64 0.60 -19.27
N LEU A 1152 29.67 -0.32 -18.31
CA LEU A 1152 29.02 -1.63 -18.42
C LEU A 1152 27.87 -1.74 -17.41
N ILE A 1153 26.65 -1.86 -17.90
CA ILE A 1153 25.44 -1.97 -17.08
C ILE A 1153 24.89 -3.38 -17.22
N SER A 1154 24.87 -4.15 -16.13
CA SER A 1154 24.40 -5.55 -16.13
C SER A 1154 25.09 -6.45 -17.16
N GLY A 1155 26.37 -6.20 -17.46
CA GLY A 1155 27.18 -7.01 -18.36
C GLY A 1155 27.82 -8.22 -17.65
N SER A 1156 28.06 -9.29 -18.40
CA SER A 1156 28.77 -10.49 -17.90
C SER A 1156 29.89 -10.87 -18.88
N PRO A 1157 31.14 -11.08 -18.44
CA PRO A 1157 32.24 -11.42 -19.33
C PRO A 1157 32.10 -12.82 -19.96
N GLY A 1158 31.41 -13.75 -19.28
CA GLY A 1158 31.24 -15.13 -19.73
C GLY A 1158 30.96 -16.05 -18.54
N LEU A 1159 30.99 -17.36 -18.75
CA LEU A 1159 30.91 -18.35 -17.68
C LEU A 1159 32.23 -19.14 -17.61
N ASN A 1160 32.84 -19.26 -16.42
CA ASN A 1160 34.13 -19.94 -16.27
C ASN A 1160 34.04 -21.47 -16.42
N ASP A 1161 32.93 -22.08 -16.00
CA ASP A 1161 32.72 -23.53 -16.07
C ASP A 1161 32.28 -24.01 -17.46
N LYS A 1162 32.99 -25.00 -18.00
CA LYS A 1162 32.77 -25.55 -19.34
C LYS A 1162 31.41 -26.24 -19.48
N LEU A 1163 30.93 -26.91 -18.43
CA LEU A 1163 29.62 -27.56 -18.47
C LEU A 1163 28.49 -26.52 -18.46
N SER A 1164 28.58 -25.53 -17.58
CA SER A 1164 27.65 -24.39 -17.49
C SER A 1164 27.59 -23.61 -18.80
N ARG A 1165 28.74 -23.42 -19.47
CA ARG A 1165 28.82 -22.84 -20.82
C ARG A 1165 28.03 -23.64 -21.85
N LYS A 1166 28.27 -24.96 -21.94
CA LYS A 1166 27.54 -25.84 -22.87
C LYS A 1166 26.03 -25.83 -22.61
N ILE A 1167 25.62 -25.94 -21.35
CA ILE A 1167 24.21 -25.89 -20.95
C ILE A 1167 23.58 -24.56 -21.36
N ARG A 1168 24.29 -23.45 -21.14
CA ARG A 1168 23.77 -22.12 -21.45
C ARG A 1168 23.67 -21.88 -22.96
N ALA A 1169 24.66 -22.28 -23.74
CA ALA A 1169 24.63 -22.20 -25.20
C ALA A 1169 23.44 -22.99 -25.77
N ALA A 1170 23.26 -24.24 -25.34
CA ALA A 1170 22.13 -25.08 -25.76
C ALA A 1170 20.76 -24.47 -25.41
N LYS A 1171 20.64 -23.83 -24.23
CA LYS A 1171 19.41 -23.11 -23.84
C LYS A 1171 19.13 -21.91 -24.73
N ASP A 1172 20.15 -21.11 -25.03
CA ASP A 1172 19.99 -19.92 -25.88
C ASP A 1172 19.71 -20.32 -27.35
N ASP A 1173 20.26 -21.43 -27.85
CA ASP A 1173 19.96 -21.99 -29.17
C ASP A 1173 18.52 -22.48 -29.28
N SER A 1174 18.06 -23.24 -28.27
CA SER A 1174 16.67 -23.68 -28.20
C SER A 1174 15.69 -22.50 -28.18
N ARG A 1175 16.05 -21.42 -27.46
CA ARG A 1175 15.28 -20.17 -27.44
C ARG A 1175 15.28 -19.46 -28.79
N ALA A 1176 16.43 -19.35 -29.45
CA ALA A 1176 16.54 -18.77 -30.79
C ALA A 1176 15.68 -19.55 -31.80
N SER A 1177 15.74 -20.89 -31.78
CA SER A 1177 14.87 -21.74 -32.60
C SER A 1177 13.38 -21.49 -32.29
N THR A 1178 13.03 -21.30 -31.02
CA THR A 1178 11.65 -20.99 -30.62
C THR A 1178 11.15 -19.67 -31.22
N VAL A 1179 11.99 -18.62 -31.26
CA VAL A 1179 11.65 -17.34 -31.91
C VAL A 1179 11.30 -17.55 -33.40
N ILE A 1180 12.09 -18.36 -34.11
CA ILE A 1180 11.89 -18.64 -35.53
C ILE A 1180 10.63 -19.50 -35.76
N THR A 1181 10.43 -20.54 -34.95
CA THR A 1181 9.34 -21.51 -35.16
C THR A 1181 7.98 -21.02 -34.67
N HIS A 1182 7.93 -20.32 -33.53
CA HIS A 1182 6.68 -19.93 -32.86
C HIS A 1182 6.41 -18.42 -32.89
N GLY A 1183 7.34 -17.62 -33.41
CA GLY A 1183 7.21 -16.17 -33.53
C GLY A 1183 7.65 -15.40 -32.27
N LEU A 1184 7.92 -14.10 -32.48
CA LEU A 1184 8.47 -13.21 -31.46
C LEU A 1184 7.52 -12.96 -30.27
N GLN A 1185 6.20 -12.92 -30.51
CA GLN A 1185 5.23 -12.59 -29.46
C GLN A 1185 5.19 -13.62 -28.32
N LEU A 1186 5.16 -14.91 -28.67
CA LEU A 1186 5.23 -16.00 -27.69
C LEU A 1186 6.56 -15.99 -26.94
N PHE A 1187 7.65 -15.72 -27.67
CA PHE A 1187 8.97 -15.60 -27.07
C PHE A 1187 9.07 -14.44 -26.08
N VAL A 1188 8.63 -13.23 -26.43
CA VAL A 1188 8.63 -12.06 -25.53
C VAL A 1188 7.82 -12.33 -24.27
N SER A 1189 6.64 -12.94 -24.43
CA SER A 1189 5.77 -13.31 -23.30
C SER A 1189 6.48 -14.29 -22.35
N SER A 1190 7.09 -15.35 -22.89
CA SER A 1190 7.84 -16.34 -22.10
C SER A 1190 9.12 -15.76 -21.47
N TRP A 1191 9.86 -14.93 -22.22
CA TRP A 1191 11.12 -14.34 -21.79
C TRP A 1191 10.91 -13.41 -20.59
N TYR A 1192 9.95 -12.48 -20.68
CA TYR A 1192 9.64 -11.53 -19.62
C TYR A 1192 8.82 -12.11 -18.47
N ALA A 1193 8.35 -13.36 -18.56
CA ALA A 1193 7.78 -14.09 -17.43
C ALA A 1193 8.86 -14.58 -16.43
N GLY A 1194 10.11 -14.75 -16.86
CA GLY A 1194 11.19 -15.29 -16.02
C GLY A 1194 11.56 -14.40 -14.81
N GLU A 1195 12.10 -15.00 -13.74
CA GLU A 1195 12.43 -14.31 -12.47
C GLU A 1195 13.33 -13.07 -12.61
N LEU A 1196 14.23 -13.06 -13.60
CA LEU A 1196 15.14 -11.92 -13.85
C LEU A 1196 14.39 -10.59 -14.06
N TRP A 1197 13.17 -10.65 -14.61
CA TRP A 1197 12.38 -9.46 -14.96
C TRP A 1197 11.38 -9.05 -13.89
N LYS A 1198 11.47 -9.61 -12.67
CA LYS A 1198 10.53 -9.33 -11.58
C LYS A 1198 10.38 -7.82 -11.31
N SER A 1199 11.50 -7.09 -11.25
CA SER A 1199 11.49 -5.64 -11.02
C SER A 1199 10.89 -4.84 -12.18
N LEU A 1200 11.17 -5.24 -13.44
CA LEU A 1200 10.56 -4.63 -14.62
C LEU A 1200 9.06 -4.88 -14.63
N ARG A 1201 8.60 -6.10 -14.30
CA ARG A 1201 7.18 -6.40 -14.23
C ARG A 1201 6.49 -5.51 -13.21
N SER A 1202 7.06 -5.30 -12.02
CA SER A 1202 6.48 -4.39 -11.01
C SER A 1202 6.47 -2.90 -11.39
N HIS A 1203 7.08 -2.51 -12.51
CA HIS A 1203 7.11 -1.12 -12.96
C HIS A 1203 5.76 -0.69 -13.58
N PRO A 1204 5.24 0.51 -13.31
CA PRO A 1204 3.92 0.95 -13.78
C PRO A 1204 3.84 1.15 -15.28
N HIS A 1205 4.97 1.18 -15.99
CA HIS A 1205 5.00 1.22 -17.47
C HIS A 1205 5.45 -0.11 -18.09
N SER A 1206 5.47 -1.21 -17.32
CA SER A 1206 5.99 -2.51 -17.77
C SER A 1206 5.31 -3.01 -19.06
N SER A 1207 3.98 -2.95 -19.15
CA SER A 1207 3.23 -3.33 -20.35
C SER A 1207 3.65 -2.53 -21.59
N ARG A 1208 3.81 -1.21 -21.44
CA ARG A 1208 4.26 -0.32 -22.54
C ARG A 1208 5.70 -0.65 -22.96
N ILE A 1209 6.59 -0.90 -22.00
CA ILE A 1209 7.98 -1.28 -22.24
C ILE A 1209 8.08 -2.66 -22.90
N ILE A 1210 7.25 -3.63 -22.51
CA ILE A 1210 7.25 -4.98 -23.10
C ILE A 1210 6.64 -4.95 -24.50
N ALA A 1211 5.57 -4.18 -24.72
CA ALA A 1211 4.96 -4.03 -26.03
C ALA A 1211 5.94 -3.44 -27.07
N SER A 1212 6.83 -2.54 -26.67
CA SER A 1212 7.87 -2.02 -27.58
C SER A 1212 8.89 -3.07 -28.01
N ARG A 1213 9.03 -4.19 -27.28
CA ARG A 1213 9.94 -5.32 -27.61
C ARG A 1213 9.46 -6.17 -28.78
N LEU A 1214 8.26 -5.91 -29.30
CA LEU A 1214 7.74 -6.55 -30.51
C LEU A 1214 8.15 -5.81 -31.79
N GLN A 1215 8.73 -4.61 -31.68
CA GLN A 1215 9.03 -3.74 -32.82
C GLN A 1215 10.42 -4.04 -33.40
N HIS A 1216 10.53 -5.14 -34.16
CA HIS A 1216 11.76 -5.59 -34.80
C HIS A 1216 11.49 -6.01 -36.26
N ASP A 1217 12.19 -5.38 -37.22
CA ASP A 1217 12.00 -5.61 -38.65
C ASP A 1217 12.68 -6.90 -39.18
N ASP A 1218 13.65 -7.44 -38.43
CA ASP A 1218 14.44 -8.63 -38.81
C ASP A 1218 14.53 -9.66 -37.68
N VAL A 1219 13.43 -10.39 -37.47
CA VAL A 1219 13.29 -11.41 -36.42
C VAL A 1219 14.24 -12.60 -36.61
N GLN A 1220 14.66 -12.89 -37.84
CA GLN A 1220 15.58 -13.99 -38.12
C GLN A 1220 16.99 -13.66 -37.60
N SER A 1221 17.51 -12.47 -37.93
CA SER A 1221 18.78 -12.00 -37.38
C SER A 1221 18.71 -11.78 -35.86
N LEU A 1222 17.55 -11.37 -35.33
CA LEU A 1222 17.33 -11.27 -33.88
C LEU A 1222 17.55 -12.62 -33.18
N ALA A 1223 16.99 -13.71 -33.70
CA ALA A 1223 17.16 -15.05 -33.15
C ALA A 1223 18.63 -15.49 -33.22
N GLN A 1224 19.32 -15.17 -34.31
CA GLN A 1224 20.74 -15.49 -34.46
C GLN A 1224 21.63 -14.70 -33.52
N MET A 1225 21.30 -13.45 -33.22
CA MET A 1225 21.99 -12.67 -32.19
C MET A 1225 21.87 -13.32 -30.80
N LEU A 1226 20.70 -13.87 -30.45
CA LEU A 1226 20.53 -14.58 -29.17
C LEU A 1226 21.43 -15.82 -29.07
N SER A 1227 21.46 -16.62 -30.13
CA SER A 1227 22.30 -17.81 -30.20
C SER A 1227 23.78 -17.42 -30.26
N GLY A 1228 24.19 -16.69 -31.28
CA GLY A 1228 25.58 -16.38 -31.58
C GLY A 1228 26.32 -15.57 -30.51
N LEU A 1229 25.61 -14.68 -29.80
CA LEU A 1229 26.15 -13.96 -28.63
C LEU A 1229 25.74 -14.63 -27.31
N SER A 1230 25.48 -15.94 -27.26
CA SER A 1230 25.22 -16.61 -25.98
C SER A 1230 26.42 -16.51 -25.04
N ILE A 1231 26.20 -16.18 -23.76
CA ILE A 1231 27.26 -16.21 -22.73
C ILE A 1231 27.89 -17.59 -22.57
N GLY A 1232 27.24 -18.66 -23.05
CA GLY A 1232 27.77 -20.01 -23.06
C GLY A 1232 28.89 -20.24 -24.08
N ARG A 1233 29.04 -19.34 -25.07
CA ARG A 1233 30.05 -19.44 -26.13
C ARG A 1233 31.32 -18.63 -25.85
N HIS A 1234 31.37 -17.87 -24.75
CA HIS A 1234 32.48 -16.97 -24.41
C HIS A 1234 33.19 -17.42 -23.13
N LEU A 1235 34.53 -17.34 -23.17
CA LEU A 1235 35.45 -17.67 -22.07
C LEU A 1235 35.64 -16.48 -21.14
#